data_AF-A0A1G7WJF1-F1
#
_entry.id   AF-A0A1G7WJF1-F1
#
_cell.length_a   1.000
_cell.length_b   1.000
_cell.length_c   1.000
_cell.angle_alpha   90.00
_cell.angle_beta   90.00
_cell.angle_gamma   90.00
#
_symmetry.space_group_name_H-M   'P 1'
#
loop_
_entity.id
_entity.type
_entity.pdbx_description
1 polymer ?
#
loop_
_entity_poly.entity_id
_entity_poly.type
_entity_poly.pdbx_seq_one_letter_code
_entity_poly.pdbx_strand_id
1 'polypeptide(L)'
;MHTHVNLRRPFSSRLTEQGYDRARTWRVRKSRWYVPILALTFFGALAELFLIVMSLARLTGATSFVTPLRWVEDRCEEGGKFACGFLQSIVMPFLTLALASVAYLFFRFTHVSRAYLRKARESPRNLVPTAGGIFGRVVGRDQLCAVLMEDLRDSRFRRTHVVVGGIGTGKTALLVLLTQRLARRGAVPVPVRLRGVEGDLDFRRLAFDRFRQEVQGQIRSGDEAEKVWRRLSQQGRIVVLADGLEDALTCPGATEERDTVVRMAIRRANEERLPLVITSRPHDTLRGLDASLTDLEPLSEEAALAYVVSDTVWEDRHRLDWIVERAGIAEAPTYLQVTRELHEEGLLERALTGRYEEGVETRGGDRSALRVHLIDTWLGALVDGRLCPQLPVGRDEREATLEYLSALACVGLADDSAEVRIGDVVDEHDPSGSRYPEIVAELARRVEGSPLDIRLATHWGMGMGLVEPFGERVRFQHSVVQAHLGARFMNAVIHPGTPAAATPGRYFPAALENPGRELLIALVLHSRTPAGSCAHRRRSGDGEDGRNREGTVWCPVATARDLVLRAACRAQRDGGRRTGPEPSDVDEVFRRTLHTKALQLYAAALQLDSVDAEPQQHRIAMELTTTWPDLRARDPHTLAVTKNLLVSRFGEALREVDRRNSVHPAYTEAFEIGRLEPSYSVRVALAQEIGAGGDSAFALLQARLRLPETVREEPMERSGDWRLDLWESQQPRETPGRAPGAPARDDLVPLRRLEETEREEEERQSRDETLCAWLIPLLVGSVALRRHRDTPYEILASWVRRVGAQGVDGPPLNATLEVALAQGFKFAANRRARHPHARPQAREYLAEQALDMLRRSRFWFTRLTLLHALTLWELPDGAGTGAEPTGPGADPERLVGQWLASPEGTREHPFVEAAAELCVRALLTRRPDRFLWIDECGATGQVGSQPAGDGGARKHRLWIPPSTGWSTLHPRAQQLLADVLLLLNLAERGDWPSDRLRRLGHTDRPDLPPCLSRDRRPLDPSRSLARTDTSHAGSNCLDGCAFGLCPYPPSGLGGHRPELSEAFCRAQFTQLSHSWPFAHPGAPWQRRTRVAELRLFWERMGKRSRAVHYGS
;
A
#
# COMPACT_ATOMS: atom_id res chain seq x y z
N MET A 1 5.26 -50.76 2.44
CA MET A 1 5.58 -49.89 1.30
C MET A 1 5.26 -48.46 1.68
N HIS A 2 6.25 -47.68 2.10
CA HIS A 2 6.07 -46.26 2.39
C HIS A 2 5.92 -45.50 1.06
N THR A 3 4.76 -44.91 0.82
CA THR A 3 4.52 -43.98 -0.29
C THR A 3 5.34 -42.71 -0.06
N HIS A 4 6.59 -42.72 -0.52
CA HIS A 4 7.42 -41.52 -0.52
C HIS A 4 6.81 -40.47 -1.45
N VAL A 5 6.38 -39.33 -0.89
CA VAL A 5 6.03 -38.13 -1.66
C VAL A 5 7.28 -37.72 -2.45
N ASN A 6 7.23 -37.86 -3.78
CA ASN A 6 8.38 -37.65 -4.65
C ASN A 6 8.58 -36.14 -4.91
N LEU A 7 9.22 -35.46 -3.97
CA LEU A 7 9.55 -34.02 -4.02
C LEU A 7 10.68 -33.70 -5.01
N ARG A 8 11.32 -34.71 -5.63
CA ARG A 8 12.50 -34.59 -6.53
C ARG A 8 12.23 -34.03 -7.93
N ARG A 9 11.30 -33.08 -8.12
CA ARG A 9 11.12 -32.49 -9.46
C ARG A 9 12.21 -31.44 -9.74
N PRO A 10 13.06 -31.62 -10.77
CA PRO A 10 14.04 -30.61 -11.13
C PRO A 10 13.32 -29.34 -11.61
N PHE A 11 13.32 -28.32 -10.77
CA PHE A 11 13.06 -26.95 -11.18
C PHE A 11 14.32 -26.40 -11.85
N SER A 12 14.18 -25.82 -13.04
CA SER A 12 15.30 -25.15 -13.70
C SER A 12 15.91 -24.09 -12.76
N SER A 13 17.20 -24.23 -12.42
CA SER A 13 17.95 -23.35 -11.52
C SER A 13 17.98 -21.89 -11.97
N ARG A 14 17.73 -21.61 -13.26
CA ARG A 14 17.61 -20.24 -13.80
C ARG A 14 16.33 -19.50 -13.38
N LEU A 15 15.32 -20.22 -12.88
CA LEU A 15 14.06 -19.62 -12.40
C LEU A 15 14.15 -19.16 -10.93
N THR A 16 15.13 -19.68 -10.17
CA THR A 16 15.29 -19.36 -8.75
C THR A 16 15.69 -17.91 -8.49
N GLU A 17 16.35 -17.26 -9.46
CA GLU A 17 16.84 -15.90 -9.29
C GLU A 17 15.80 -14.83 -9.64
N GLN A 18 14.80 -15.11 -10.48
CA GLN A 18 14.05 -14.03 -11.15
C GLN A 18 12.62 -13.86 -10.59
N GLY A 19 12.40 -12.75 -9.87
CA GLY A 19 11.05 -12.22 -9.59
C GLY A 19 10.41 -11.64 -10.85
N TYR A 20 9.34 -10.85 -10.73
CA TYR A 20 8.66 -10.15 -11.84
C TYR A 20 9.55 -9.05 -12.47
N ASP A 21 10.78 -9.35 -12.92
CA ASP A 21 11.84 -8.32 -13.07
C ASP A 21 12.20 -7.90 -14.49
N ARG A 22 11.53 -8.40 -15.52
CA ARG A 22 11.86 -7.97 -16.90
C ARG A 22 10.63 -7.48 -17.66
N ALA A 23 10.18 -6.27 -17.31
CA ALA A 23 9.42 -5.43 -18.23
C ALA A 23 10.14 -5.39 -19.59
N ARG A 24 9.45 -5.83 -20.64
CA ARG A 24 10.07 -6.05 -21.95
C ARG A 24 10.41 -4.70 -22.60
N THR A 25 11.42 -4.66 -23.49
CA THR A 25 11.77 -3.44 -24.24
C THR A 25 10.57 -2.93 -25.03
N TRP A 26 10.33 -1.61 -25.06
CA TRP A 26 9.28 -1.02 -25.89
C TRP A 26 9.61 -1.27 -27.36
N ARG A 27 8.91 -2.21 -28.01
CA ARG A 27 9.16 -2.55 -29.41
C ARG A 27 8.31 -1.63 -30.28
N VAL A 28 8.94 -1.00 -31.27
CA VAL A 28 8.24 -0.23 -32.31
C VAL A 28 7.31 -1.18 -33.07
N ARG A 29 6.02 -0.88 -33.11
CA ARG A 29 5.06 -1.58 -33.98
C ARG A 29 5.37 -1.21 -35.43
N LYS A 30 6.27 -1.97 -36.06
CA LYS A 30 6.63 -1.78 -37.46
C LYS A 30 5.56 -2.46 -38.33
N SER A 31 4.92 -1.72 -39.22
CA SER A 31 4.10 -2.33 -40.29
C SER A 31 4.95 -3.32 -41.09
N ARG A 32 4.36 -4.38 -41.66
CA ARG A 32 5.09 -5.33 -42.53
C ARG A 32 5.81 -4.61 -43.68
N TRP A 33 5.29 -3.46 -44.11
CA TRP A 33 5.86 -2.60 -45.15
C TRP A 33 6.84 -1.52 -44.64
N TYR A 34 7.01 -1.35 -43.32
CA TYR A 34 7.87 -0.29 -42.77
C TYR A 34 9.35 -0.49 -43.11
N VAL A 35 9.86 -1.72 -42.98
CA VAL A 35 11.27 -2.05 -43.28
C VAL A 35 11.57 -1.91 -44.78
N PRO A 36 10.76 -2.44 -45.72
CA PRO A 36 11.03 -2.26 -47.14
C PRO A 36 10.90 -0.81 -47.60
N ILE A 37 9.94 -0.02 -47.08
CA ILE A 37 9.83 1.41 -47.41
C ILE A 37 11.05 2.19 -46.88
N LEU A 38 11.51 1.90 -45.66
CA LEU A 38 12.70 2.53 -45.10
C LEU A 38 13.97 2.15 -45.86
N ALA A 39 14.08 0.89 -46.31
CA ALA A 39 15.18 0.44 -47.14
C ALA A 39 15.14 1.16 -48.51
N LEU A 40 13.97 1.26 -49.14
CA LEU A 40 13.78 1.95 -50.41
C LEU A 40 14.17 3.44 -50.32
N THR A 41 13.72 4.15 -49.27
CA THR A 41 14.10 5.56 -49.06
C THR A 41 15.58 5.72 -48.75
N PHE A 42 16.18 4.77 -48.01
CA PHE A 42 17.63 4.77 -47.75
C PHE A 42 18.46 4.52 -49.02
N PHE A 43 18.05 3.57 -49.86
CA PHE A 43 18.68 3.32 -51.15
C PHE A 43 18.51 4.50 -52.12
N GLY A 44 17.33 5.13 -52.14
CA GLY A 44 17.09 6.36 -52.89
C GLY A 44 18.01 7.50 -52.45
N ALA A 45 18.16 7.71 -51.13
CA ALA A 45 19.07 8.71 -50.58
C ALA A 45 20.55 8.42 -50.89
N LEU A 46 20.98 7.15 -50.82
CA LEU A 46 22.33 6.74 -51.22
C LEU A 46 22.58 6.97 -52.70
N ALA A 47 21.60 6.68 -53.56
CA ALA A 47 21.69 6.92 -54.99
C ALA A 47 21.84 8.42 -55.29
N GLU A 48 21.08 9.28 -54.62
CA GLU A 48 21.23 10.73 -54.77
C GLU A 48 22.55 11.26 -54.24
N LEU A 49 22.99 10.81 -53.06
CA LEU A 49 24.30 11.19 -52.51
C LEU A 49 25.43 10.77 -53.44
N PHE A 50 25.35 9.58 -54.02
CA PHE A 50 26.28 9.10 -55.04
C PHE A 50 26.27 10.02 -56.27
N LEU A 51 25.10 10.41 -56.79
CA LEU A 51 25.00 11.37 -57.90
C LEU A 51 25.61 12.73 -57.57
N ILE A 52 25.39 13.25 -56.35
CA ILE A 52 25.97 14.51 -55.87
C ILE A 52 27.50 14.42 -55.81
N VAL A 53 28.04 13.36 -55.20
CA VAL A 53 29.50 13.14 -55.08
C VAL A 53 30.15 13.01 -56.46
N MET A 54 29.52 12.28 -57.38
CA MET A 54 30.01 12.15 -58.75
C MET A 54 29.98 13.48 -59.52
N SER A 55 28.97 14.33 -59.27
CA SER A 55 28.90 15.69 -59.85
C SER A 55 30.02 16.60 -59.30
N LEU A 56 30.29 16.56 -57.99
CA LEU A 56 31.39 17.30 -57.35
C LEU A 56 32.78 16.80 -57.79
N ALA A 57 32.95 15.50 -58.01
CA ALA A 57 34.18 14.91 -58.54
C ALA A 57 34.45 15.37 -59.99
N ARG A 58 33.40 15.62 -60.78
CA ARG A 58 33.50 16.20 -62.15
C ARG A 58 33.98 17.66 -62.11
N LEU A 59 33.51 18.45 -61.13
CA LEU A 59 33.91 19.86 -60.94
C LEU A 59 35.36 20.03 -60.49
N THR A 60 35.93 19.04 -59.79
CA THR A 60 37.31 19.08 -59.27
C THR A 60 38.34 18.46 -60.21
N GLY A 61 37.93 18.01 -61.41
CA GLY A 61 38.82 17.50 -62.46
C GLY A 61 39.48 16.15 -62.15
N ALA A 62 39.01 15.42 -61.13
CA ALA A 62 39.82 14.38 -60.49
C ALA A 62 39.70 12.95 -61.07
N THR A 63 38.86 12.64 -62.07
CA THR A 63 38.80 11.26 -62.63
C THR A 63 38.36 11.17 -64.09
N SER A 64 38.99 10.24 -64.84
CA SER A 64 38.70 9.86 -66.24
C SER A 64 37.80 8.61 -66.36
N PHE A 65 36.94 8.33 -65.38
CA PHE A 65 36.03 7.17 -65.41
C PHE A 65 34.72 7.50 -66.12
N VAL A 66 34.19 6.56 -66.91
CA VAL A 66 32.85 6.64 -67.52
C VAL A 66 31.81 6.65 -66.41
N THR A 67 31.23 7.83 -66.15
CA THR A 67 30.26 8.01 -65.07
C THR A 67 28.86 7.60 -65.55
N PRO A 68 27.98 7.12 -64.64
CA PRO A 68 26.57 6.87 -64.95
C PRO A 68 25.83 8.12 -65.47
N LEU A 69 26.35 9.31 -65.12
CA LEU A 69 25.91 10.58 -65.67
C LEU A 69 26.15 10.68 -67.18
N ARG A 70 27.28 10.18 -67.71
CA ARG A 70 27.52 10.09 -69.17
C ARG A 70 26.52 9.16 -69.85
N TRP A 71 26.21 8.00 -69.25
CA TRP A 71 25.18 7.10 -69.78
C TRP A 71 23.77 7.72 -69.78
N VAL A 72 23.45 8.56 -68.79
CA VAL A 72 22.18 9.32 -68.75
C VAL A 72 22.19 10.47 -69.78
N GLU A 73 23.32 11.17 -69.93
CA GLU A 73 23.53 12.25 -70.91
C GLU A 73 23.40 11.68 -72.35
N ASP A 74 24.09 10.58 -72.65
CA ASP A 74 24.04 9.85 -73.93
C ASP A 74 22.64 9.26 -74.20
N ARG A 75 21.96 8.70 -73.18
CA ARG A 75 20.56 8.22 -73.29
C ARG A 75 19.54 9.35 -73.43
N CYS A 76 19.84 10.56 -72.95
CA CYS A 76 18.98 11.73 -73.15
C CYS A 76 19.16 12.32 -74.56
N GLU A 77 20.34 12.18 -75.16
CA GLU A 77 20.59 12.51 -76.57
C GLU A 77 19.96 11.49 -77.52
N GLU A 78 20.01 10.19 -77.22
CA GLU A 78 19.45 9.13 -78.09
C GLU A 78 17.93 8.87 -77.89
N GLY A 79 17.40 9.08 -76.69
CA GLY A 79 16.04 8.65 -76.29
C GLY A 79 14.91 9.69 -76.44
N GLY A 80 15.23 10.90 -76.92
CA GLY A 80 14.26 12.00 -77.08
C GLY A 80 13.82 12.67 -75.76
N LYS A 81 13.31 13.90 -75.87
CA LYS A 81 12.93 14.81 -74.76
C LYS A 81 12.05 14.17 -73.66
N PHE A 82 11.32 13.10 -73.97
CA PHE A 82 10.47 12.38 -73.02
C PHE A 82 11.25 11.62 -71.93
N ALA A 83 12.35 10.95 -72.26
CA ALA A 83 13.13 10.18 -71.28
C ALA A 83 13.86 11.10 -70.28
N CYS A 84 14.45 12.18 -70.79
CA CYS A 84 15.07 13.24 -69.98
C CYS A 84 14.04 13.94 -69.10
N GLY A 85 12.86 14.27 -69.67
CA GLY A 85 11.74 14.85 -68.93
C GLY A 85 11.27 13.95 -67.79
N PHE A 86 11.12 12.64 -68.01
CA PHE A 86 10.72 11.68 -66.98
C PHE A 86 11.74 11.58 -65.83
N LEU A 87 13.03 11.51 -66.16
CA LEU A 87 14.10 11.39 -65.16
C LEU A 87 14.22 12.67 -64.31
N GLN A 88 14.10 13.84 -64.93
CA GLN A 88 14.22 15.13 -64.25
C GLN A 88 12.95 15.54 -63.50
N SER A 89 11.76 15.25 -64.03
CA SER A 89 10.48 15.70 -63.43
C SER A 89 9.85 14.69 -62.47
N ILE A 90 10.17 13.39 -62.59
CA ILE A 90 9.59 12.34 -61.74
C ILE A 90 10.66 11.75 -60.83
N VAL A 91 11.77 11.24 -61.36
CA VAL A 91 12.76 10.50 -60.54
C VAL A 91 13.52 11.42 -59.57
N MET A 92 14.02 12.58 -60.03
CA MET A 92 14.80 13.49 -59.18
C MET A 92 14.02 14.07 -57.97
N PRO A 93 12.74 14.48 -58.09
CA PRO A 93 11.94 14.86 -56.93
C PRO A 93 11.74 13.74 -55.91
N PHE A 94 11.60 12.48 -56.34
CA PHE A 94 11.50 11.34 -55.42
C PHE A 94 12.83 11.03 -54.72
N LEU A 95 13.95 11.14 -55.43
CA LEU A 95 15.28 11.01 -54.84
C LEU A 95 15.52 12.11 -53.81
N THR A 96 15.35 13.39 -54.18
CA THR A 96 15.52 14.55 -53.28
C THR A 96 14.63 14.46 -52.04
N LEU A 97 13.37 14.03 -52.21
CA LEU A 97 12.47 13.75 -51.10
C LEU A 97 12.97 12.59 -50.22
N ALA A 98 13.55 11.54 -50.81
CA ALA A 98 14.12 10.41 -50.08
C ALA A 98 15.37 10.84 -49.28
N LEU A 99 16.28 11.62 -49.85
CA LEU A 99 17.44 12.18 -49.14
C LEU A 99 17.02 13.14 -48.04
N ALA A 100 16.11 14.07 -48.31
CA ALA A 100 15.56 14.99 -47.30
C ALA A 100 14.86 14.23 -46.17
N SER A 101 14.09 13.18 -46.50
CA SER A 101 13.45 12.31 -45.52
C SER A 101 14.46 11.55 -44.68
N VAL A 102 15.47 10.92 -45.28
CA VAL A 102 16.52 10.19 -44.56
C VAL A 102 17.34 11.14 -43.69
N ALA A 103 17.69 12.33 -44.19
CA ALA A 103 18.38 13.36 -43.43
C ALA A 103 17.56 13.80 -42.21
N TYR A 104 16.27 14.09 -42.39
CA TYR A 104 15.37 14.42 -41.30
C TYR A 104 15.24 13.27 -40.28
N LEU A 105 15.07 12.03 -40.75
CA LEU A 105 14.87 10.86 -39.89
C LEU A 105 16.12 10.46 -39.12
N PHE A 106 17.28 10.49 -39.77
CA PHE A 106 18.54 10.07 -39.18
C PHE A 106 19.14 11.17 -38.32
N PHE A 107 19.17 12.42 -38.78
CA PHE A 107 19.76 13.52 -38.01
C PHE A 107 18.77 14.13 -37.02
N ARG A 108 17.65 14.71 -37.48
CA ARG A 108 16.80 15.53 -36.60
C ARG A 108 15.94 14.71 -35.66
N PHE A 109 15.21 13.72 -36.18
CA PHE A 109 14.34 12.88 -35.34
C PHE A 109 15.15 12.09 -34.31
N THR A 110 16.29 11.49 -34.69
CA THR A 110 17.11 10.78 -33.70
C THR A 110 17.79 11.73 -32.74
N HIS A 111 18.26 12.91 -33.17
CA HIS A 111 18.90 13.88 -32.29
C HIS A 111 17.93 14.36 -31.20
N VAL A 112 16.76 14.89 -31.60
CA VAL A 112 15.74 15.40 -30.67
C VAL A 112 15.27 14.30 -29.73
N SER A 113 14.93 13.11 -30.26
CA SER A 113 14.47 11.99 -29.43
C SER A 113 15.55 11.47 -28.48
N ARG A 114 16.81 11.39 -28.93
CA ARG A 114 17.93 10.91 -28.09
C ARG A 114 18.29 11.92 -27.02
N ALA A 115 18.27 13.22 -27.32
CA ALA A 115 18.55 14.25 -26.34
C ALA A 115 17.49 14.27 -25.23
N TYR A 116 16.21 14.21 -25.61
CA TYR A 116 15.12 14.10 -24.63
C TYR A 116 15.26 12.82 -23.78
N LEU A 117 15.50 11.67 -24.41
CA LEU A 117 15.71 10.40 -23.68
C LEU A 117 16.96 10.39 -22.81
N ARG A 118 18.02 11.11 -23.20
CA ARG A 118 19.23 11.28 -22.40
C ARG A 118 18.91 12.07 -21.14
N LYS A 119 18.24 13.21 -21.27
CA LYS A 119 17.74 14.01 -20.14
C LYS A 119 16.86 13.16 -19.20
N ALA A 120 15.96 12.34 -19.75
CA ALA A 120 15.12 11.44 -18.95
C ALA A 120 15.87 10.30 -18.24
N ARG A 121 17.06 9.91 -18.70
CA ARG A 121 17.87 8.86 -18.08
C ARG A 121 18.83 9.39 -17.02
N GLU A 122 19.47 10.51 -17.32
CA GLU A 122 20.54 11.12 -16.52
C GLU A 122 19.99 12.07 -15.46
N SER A 123 18.97 12.87 -15.80
CA SER A 123 18.40 13.89 -14.91
C SER A 123 16.87 13.85 -14.89
N PRO A 124 16.24 12.72 -14.49
CA PRO A 124 14.78 12.58 -14.49
C PRO A 124 14.08 13.58 -13.56
N ARG A 125 14.75 14.04 -12.49
CA ARG A 125 14.24 15.05 -11.54
C ARG A 125 13.88 16.36 -12.25
N ASN A 126 14.74 16.81 -13.16
CA ASN A 126 14.54 18.07 -13.87
C ASN A 126 13.39 18.02 -14.88
N LEU A 127 12.94 16.82 -15.26
CA LEU A 127 11.76 16.67 -16.13
C LEU A 127 10.46 16.68 -15.33
N VAL A 128 10.45 16.10 -14.11
CA VAL A 128 9.27 16.00 -13.26
C VAL A 128 9.09 17.32 -12.48
N PRO A 129 8.15 18.20 -12.89
CA PRO A 129 8.04 19.56 -12.35
C PRO A 129 7.63 19.63 -10.87
N THR A 130 7.08 18.56 -10.33
CA THR A 130 6.66 18.43 -8.92
C THR A 130 7.76 17.89 -8.02
N ALA A 131 8.87 17.42 -8.59
CA ALA A 131 10.01 16.96 -7.81
C ALA A 131 10.79 18.20 -7.31
N GLY A 132 10.59 18.58 -6.05
CA GLY A 132 11.42 19.58 -5.36
C GLY A 132 12.91 19.17 -5.29
N GLY A 133 13.76 20.07 -4.80
CA GLY A 133 15.23 19.93 -4.80
C GLY A 133 15.82 18.80 -3.94
N ILE A 134 14.97 18.09 -3.18
CA ILE A 134 15.33 17.38 -1.96
C ILE A 134 15.33 15.83 -2.13
N PHE A 135 15.02 15.29 -3.31
CA PHE A 135 14.93 13.82 -3.45
C PHE A 135 16.28 13.15 -3.74
N GLY A 136 16.70 12.21 -2.89
CA GLY A 136 17.81 11.28 -3.15
C GLY A 136 17.49 10.18 -4.18
N ARG A 137 18.19 9.04 -4.14
CA ARG A 137 17.91 7.87 -5.00
C ARG A 137 16.60 7.19 -4.56
N VAL A 138 15.66 6.97 -5.48
CA VAL A 138 14.39 6.26 -5.15
C VAL A 138 14.67 4.75 -5.01
N VAL A 139 14.26 4.14 -3.89
CA VAL A 139 14.48 2.72 -3.55
C VAL A 139 13.12 2.03 -3.35
N GLY A 140 13.06 0.70 -3.53
CA GLY A 140 11.90 -0.12 -3.14
C GLY A 140 10.67 -0.07 -4.06
N ARG A 141 10.71 0.70 -5.15
CA ARG A 141 9.58 0.88 -6.08
C ARG A 141 9.76 0.19 -7.43
N ASP A 142 10.80 -0.62 -7.58
CA ASP A 142 11.18 -1.23 -8.85
C ASP A 142 10.15 -2.22 -9.39
N GLN A 143 9.56 -3.04 -8.52
CA GLN A 143 8.53 -4.02 -8.86
C GLN A 143 7.24 -3.35 -9.36
N LEU A 144 6.78 -2.32 -8.65
CA LEU A 144 5.62 -1.53 -9.08
C LEU A 144 5.87 -0.87 -10.45
N CYS A 145 7.04 -0.28 -10.66
CA CYS A 145 7.40 0.25 -11.98
C CYS A 145 7.40 -0.86 -13.05
N ALA A 146 7.89 -2.07 -12.74
CA ALA A 146 7.92 -3.18 -13.70
C ALA A 146 6.51 -3.63 -14.12
N VAL A 147 5.59 -3.75 -13.16
CA VAL A 147 4.17 -4.07 -13.40
C VAL A 147 3.53 -2.98 -14.27
N LEU A 148 3.62 -1.70 -13.87
CA LEU A 148 3.04 -0.59 -14.63
C LEU A 148 3.61 -0.51 -16.06
N MET A 149 4.91 -0.75 -16.24
CA MET A 149 5.54 -0.71 -17.57
C MET A 149 5.07 -1.84 -18.49
N GLU A 150 4.99 -3.08 -18.01
CA GLU A 150 4.44 -4.18 -18.81
C GLU A 150 2.96 -3.93 -19.12
N ASP A 151 2.28 -3.26 -18.19
CA ASP A 151 0.86 -2.98 -18.31
C ASP A 151 0.53 -1.97 -19.41
N LEU A 152 1.30 -0.89 -19.48
CA LEU A 152 1.18 0.16 -20.49
C LEU A 152 1.66 -0.28 -21.89
N ARG A 153 2.45 -1.36 -21.95
CA ARG A 153 3.09 -1.81 -23.20
C ARG A 153 2.10 -2.43 -24.19
N ASP A 154 1.23 -3.33 -23.74
CA ASP A 154 0.30 -4.07 -24.61
C ASP A 154 -0.96 -3.26 -24.96
N SER A 155 -1.08 -2.85 -26.23
CA SER A 155 -2.20 -2.03 -26.72
C SER A 155 -3.58 -2.69 -26.63
N ARG A 156 -3.68 -4.01 -26.39
CA ARG A 156 -4.95 -4.70 -26.17
C ARG A 156 -5.54 -4.43 -24.79
N PHE A 157 -4.68 -4.05 -23.84
CA PHE A 157 -5.01 -3.90 -22.43
C PHE A 157 -4.59 -2.52 -21.88
N ARG A 158 -4.20 -1.58 -22.77
CA ARG A 158 -3.87 -0.21 -22.37
C ARG A 158 -5.10 0.46 -21.79
N ARG A 159 -4.95 0.93 -20.56
CA ARG A 159 -5.92 1.72 -19.82
C ARG A 159 -5.15 2.73 -18.98
N THR A 160 -5.84 3.76 -18.54
CA THR A 160 -5.31 4.71 -17.57
C THR A 160 -5.03 3.98 -16.25
N HIS A 161 -3.81 4.12 -15.74
CA HIS A 161 -3.43 3.64 -14.41
C HIS A 161 -3.47 4.81 -13.44
N VAL A 162 -4.15 4.64 -12.31
CA VAL A 162 -4.18 5.64 -11.24
C VAL A 162 -3.49 5.06 -10.02
N VAL A 163 -2.36 5.65 -9.65
CA VAL A 163 -1.60 5.29 -8.45
C VAL A 163 -2.11 6.13 -7.29
N VAL A 164 -2.77 5.48 -6.35
CA VAL A 164 -3.38 6.12 -5.18
C VAL A 164 -2.43 6.04 -4.01
N GLY A 165 -2.21 7.13 -3.29
CA GLY A 165 -1.39 7.09 -2.09
C GLY A 165 -1.63 8.27 -1.18
N GLY A 166 -1.41 8.08 0.12
CA GLY A 166 -1.47 9.17 1.10
C GLY A 166 -0.47 10.30 0.81
N ILE A 167 -0.55 11.37 1.59
CA ILE A 167 0.45 12.43 1.59
C ILE A 167 1.76 11.85 2.10
N GLY A 168 2.85 12.09 1.36
CA GLY A 168 4.15 11.59 1.73
C GLY A 168 4.35 10.09 1.51
N THR A 169 3.58 9.38 0.69
CA THR A 169 3.91 7.97 0.35
C THR A 169 4.96 7.83 -0.77
N GLY A 170 5.40 8.96 -1.34
CA GLY A 170 6.39 8.99 -2.41
C GLY A 170 5.81 8.87 -3.83
N LYS A 171 4.57 9.34 -4.06
CA LYS A 171 3.93 9.38 -5.39
C LYS A 171 4.80 10.06 -6.45
N THR A 172 5.29 11.26 -6.17
CA THR A 172 6.19 12.00 -7.06
C THR A 172 7.53 11.25 -7.25
N ALA A 173 8.07 10.63 -6.20
CA ALA A 173 9.28 9.83 -6.28
C ALA A 173 9.09 8.60 -7.21
N LEU A 174 7.93 7.96 -7.19
CA LEU A 174 7.58 6.89 -8.13
C LEU A 174 7.60 7.39 -9.58
N LEU A 175 7.04 8.58 -9.86
CA LEU A 175 7.04 9.16 -11.21
C LEU A 175 8.45 9.47 -11.72
N VAL A 176 9.33 9.95 -10.85
CA VAL A 176 10.75 10.15 -11.16
C VAL A 176 11.42 8.83 -11.53
N LEU A 177 11.21 7.77 -10.74
CA LEU A 177 11.77 6.43 -11.03
C LEU A 177 11.19 5.85 -12.33
N LEU A 178 9.89 5.98 -12.54
CA LEU A 178 9.20 5.49 -13.72
C LEU A 178 9.67 6.21 -14.99
N THR A 179 9.89 7.53 -14.92
CA THR A 179 10.51 8.33 -15.99
C THR A 179 11.87 7.74 -16.39
N GLN A 180 12.74 7.47 -15.42
CA GLN A 180 14.05 6.90 -15.70
C GLN A 180 13.95 5.48 -16.31
N ARG A 181 13.11 4.62 -15.73
CA ARG A 181 12.95 3.21 -16.16
C ARG A 181 12.33 3.09 -17.55
N LEU A 182 11.30 3.87 -17.85
CA LEU A 182 10.68 3.96 -19.18
C LEU A 182 11.69 4.40 -20.24
N ALA A 183 12.47 5.43 -19.95
CA ALA A 183 13.49 5.95 -20.85
C ALA A 183 14.61 4.93 -21.13
N ARG A 184 15.04 4.16 -20.11
CA ARG A 184 16.00 3.05 -20.28
C ARG A 184 15.44 1.93 -21.18
N ARG A 185 14.14 1.67 -21.14
CA ARG A 185 13.45 0.65 -21.97
C ARG A 185 13.00 1.15 -23.35
N GLY A 186 13.27 2.42 -23.68
CA GLY A 186 13.03 3.01 -25.00
C GLY A 186 11.66 3.67 -25.18
N ALA A 187 10.85 3.78 -24.12
CA ALA A 187 9.65 4.64 -24.09
C ALA A 187 10.06 6.11 -23.89
N VAL A 188 9.18 7.04 -24.28
CA VAL A 188 9.34 8.49 -24.12
C VAL A 188 8.36 8.94 -23.02
N PRO A 189 8.81 9.02 -21.76
CA PRO A 189 7.98 9.48 -20.65
C PRO A 189 7.84 11.00 -20.67
N VAL A 190 6.61 11.50 -20.51
CA VAL A 190 6.31 12.93 -20.48
C VAL A 190 5.56 13.25 -19.18
N PRO A 191 6.28 13.74 -18.15
CA PRO A 191 5.68 14.12 -16.88
C PRO A 191 4.94 15.46 -16.97
N VAL A 192 3.69 15.48 -16.54
CA VAL A 192 2.76 16.61 -16.57
C VAL A 192 2.31 16.92 -15.14
N ARG A 193 2.30 18.20 -14.76
CA ARG A 193 1.73 18.67 -13.49
C ARG A 193 0.26 18.99 -13.69
N LEU A 194 -0.63 18.44 -12.86
CA LEU A 194 -2.07 18.71 -12.95
C LEU A 194 -2.53 19.87 -12.04
N ARG A 195 -1.71 20.26 -11.06
CA ARG A 195 -2.00 21.37 -10.16
C ARG A 195 -2.11 22.69 -10.92
N GLY A 196 -3.20 23.43 -10.70
CA GLY A 196 -3.43 24.76 -11.27
C GLY A 196 -3.91 24.76 -12.73
N VAL A 197 -4.35 23.61 -13.25
CA VAL A 197 -5.01 23.54 -14.56
C VAL A 197 -6.47 23.94 -14.41
N GLU A 198 -6.88 24.98 -15.14
CA GLU A 198 -8.25 25.49 -15.22
C GLU A 198 -8.90 25.06 -16.55
N GLY A 199 -10.17 24.64 -16.53
CA GLY A 199 -10.95 24.31 -17.75
C GLY A 199 -10.93 22.82 -18.18
N ASP A 200 -10.91 22.56 -19.50
CA ASP A 200 -10.96 21.20 -20.07
C ASP A 200 -9.64 20.44 -19.87
N LEU A 201 -9.71 19.24 -19.28
CA LEU A 201 -8.55 18.42 -18.94
C LEU A 201 -8.19 17.47 -20.09
N ASP A 202 -7.26 17.87 -20.96
CA ASP A 202 -6.72 17.01 -22.03
C ASP A 202 -5.26 16.61 -21.77
N PHE A 203 -5.07 15.37 -21.30
CA PHE A 203 -3.75 14.82 -20.99
C PHE A 203 -2.79 14.77 -22.20
N ARG A 204 -3.31 14.56 -23.41
CA ARG A 204 -2.48 14.46 -24.62
C ARG A 204 -1.98 15.83 -25.05
N ARG A 205 -2.85 16.84 -24.97
CA ARG A 205 -2.49 18.24 -25.24
C ARG A 205 -1.48 18.75 -24.21
N LEU A 206 -1.76 18.56 -22.92
CA LEU A 206 -0.86 18.95 -21.84
C LEU A 206 0.53 18.30 -21.98
N ALA A 207 0.57 17.01 -22.36
CA ALA A 207 1.84 16.33 -22.62
C ALA A 207 2.57 16.88 -23.85
N PHE A 208 1.86 17.24 -24.91
CA PHE A 208 2.48 17.84 -26.10
C PHE A 208 3.08 19.22 -25.78
N ASP A 209 2.35 20.07 -25.07
CA ASP A 209 2.83 21.39 -24.66
C ASP A 209 4.09 21.28 -23.79
N ARG A 210 4.08 20.34 -22.84
CA ARG A 210 5.25 20.05 -22.01
C ARG A 210 6.44 19.56 -22.83
N PHE A 211 6.22 18.62 -23.75
CA PHE A 211 7.28 18.12 -24.63
C PHE A 211 7.88 19.24 -25.49
N ARG A 212 7.03 20.14 -26.02
CA ARG A 212 7.46 21.29 -26.82
C ARG A 212 8.33 22.26 -26.02
N GLN A 213 7.93 22.60 -24.79
CA GLN A 213 8.72 23.46 -23.89
C GLN A 213 10.11 22.87 -23.61
N GLU A 214 10.17 21.57 -23.30
CA GLU A 214 11.42 20.89 -22.94
C GLU A 214 12.39 20.73 -24.12
N VAL A 215 11.86 20.70 -25.34
CA VAL A 215 12.64 20.50 -26.58
C VAL A 215 12.94 21.84 -27.29
N GLN A 216 12.39 22.96 -26.82
CA GLN A 216 12.47 24.27 -27.47
C GLN A 216 13.92 24.70 -27.82
N GLY A 217 14.89 24.39 -26.95
CA GLY A 217 16.32 24.67 -27.22
C GLY A 217 16.99 23.79 -28.28
N GLN A 218 16.30 22.78 -28.83
CA GLN A 218 16.84 21.83 -29.81
C GLN A 218 16.12 21.84 -31.17
N ILE A 219 14.95 22.46 -31.24
CA ILE A 219 14.12 22.59 -32.45
C ILE A 219 14.33 23.96 -33.11
N ARG A 220 14.15 24.02 -34.43
CA ARG A 220 14.22 25.28 -35.19
C ARG A 220 12.85 25.96 -35.32
N SER A 221 11.76 25.19 -35.26
CA SER A 221 10.38 25.67 -35.34
C SER A 221 9.41 24.81 -34.53
N GLY A 222 8.23 25.36 -34.21
CA GLY A 222 7.16 24.63 -33.53
C GLY A 222 6.65 23.40 -34.31
N ASP A 223 6.58 23.51 -35.64
CA ASP A 223 6.13 22.42 -36.53
C ASP A 223 7.07 21.20 -36.49
N GLU A 224 8.35 21.41 -36.19
CA GLU A 224 9.31 20.33 -36.05
C GLU A 224 9.00 19.45 -34.82
N ALA A 225 8.64 20.07 -33.69
CA ALA A 225 8.22 19.35 -32.50
C ALA A 225 6.96 18.51 -32.77
N GLU A 226 6.02 19.05 -33.54
CA GLU A 226 4.81 18.32 -33.90
C GLU A 226 5.10 17.10 -34.79
N LYS A 227 5.98 17.23 -35.79
CA LYS A 227 6.38 16.09 -36.65
C LYS A 227 7.06 14.99 -35.84
N VAL A 228 7.92 15.34 -34.87
CA VAL A 228 8.56 14.37 -33.96
C VAL A 228 7.52 13.69 -33.07
N TRP A 229 6.62 14.47 -32.47
CA TRP A 229 5.55 13.97 -31.60
C TRP A 229 4.61 13.00 -32.32
N ARG A 230 4.08 13.37 -33.50
CA ARG A 230 3.20 12.50 -34.31
C ARG A 230 3.86 11.15 -34.60
N ARG A 231 5.15 11.15 -34.95
CA ARG A 231 5.91 9.91 -35.21
C ARG A 231 6.09 9.07 -33.95
N LEU A 232 6.41 9.66 -32.80
CA LEU A 232 6.54 8.95 -31.53
C LEU A 232 5.20 8.36 -31.07
N SER A 233 4.10 9.08 -31.30
CA SER A 233 2.73 8.63 -31.04
C SER A 233 2.35 7.42 -31.90
N GLN A 234 2.61 7.46 -33.22
CA GLN A 234 2.39 6.32 -34.13
C GLN A 234 3.21 5.07 -33.74
N GLN A 235 4.41 5.26 -33.20
CA GLN A 235 5.22 4.15 -32.69
C GLN A 235 4.71 3.59 -31.35
N GLY A 236 3.74 4.25 -30.71
CA GLY A 236 3.18 3.88 -29.41
C GLY A 236 4.20 3.99 -28.28
N ARG A 237 5.17 4.93 -28.39
CA ARG A 237 6.30 5.09 -27.46
C ARG A 237 6.07 6.16 -26.39
N ILE A 238 5.13 7.06 -26.60
CA ILE A 238 4.81 8.14 -25.64
C ILE A 238 4.08 7.54 -24.45
N VAL A 239 4.52 7.88 -23.25
CA VAL A 239 3.85 7.55 -21.99
C VAL A 239 3.65 8.84 -21.22
N VAL A 240 2.42 9.17 -20.89
CA VAL A 240 2.07 10.38 -20.13
C VAL A 240 2.06 10.04 -18.64
N LEU A 241 2.74 10.85 -17.83
CA LEU A 241 2.84 10.69 -16.39
C LEU A 241 2.27 11.94 -15.72
N ALA A 242 1.03 11.90 -15.25
CA ALA A 242 0.35 13.04 -14.67
C ALA A 242 0.46 13.04 -13.14
N ASP A 243 0.95 14.13 -12.54
CA ASP A 243 1.12 14.26 -11.09
C ASP A 243 0.08 15.18 -10.44
N GLY A 244 -0.60 14.67 -9.40
CA GLY A 244 -1.44 15.44 -8.48
C GLY A 244 -2.86 15.70 -8.98
N LEU A 245 -3.63 14.64 -9.25
CA LEU A 245 -5.04 14.77 -9.68
C LEU A 245 -5.92 15.48 -8.63
N GLU A 246 -5.60 15.33 -7.34
CA GLU A 246 -6.32 15.97 -6.24
C GLU A 246 -6.24 17.51 -6.24
N ASP A 247 -5.26 18.08 -6.93
CA ASP A 247 -5.02 19.53 -6.97
C ASP A 247 -5.45 20.15 -8.32
N ALA A 248 -6.11 19.38 -9.19
CA ALA A 248 -6.68 19.87 -10.44
C ALA A 248 -8.08 20.46 -10.20
N LEU A 249 -8.45 21.54 -10.89
CA LEU A 249 -9.81 22.10 -10.90
C LEU A 249 -10.34 22.54 -9.52
N THR A 250 -9.49 23.10 -8.65
CA THR A 250 -9.85 23.60 -7.31
C THR A 250 -10.47 25.01 -7.39
N CYS A 251 -11.67 25.15 -7.94
CA CYS A 251 -12.49 26.37 -7.80
C CYS A 251 -13.57 26.16 -6.71
N PRO A 252 -13.81 27.11 -5.80
CA PRO A 252 -14.87 26.99 -4.79
C PRO A 252 -16.25 26.87 -5.46
N GLY A 253 -16.97 25.78 -5.22
CA GLY A 253 -18.36 25.56 -5.70
C GLY A 253 -18.55 24.53 -6.83
N ALA A 254 -17.47 23.94 -7.38
CA ALA A 254 -17.52 23.13 -8.60
C ALA A 254 -17.11 21.65 -8.44
N THR A 255 -17.29 21.06 -7.25
CA THR A 255 -16.81 19.68 -6.98
C THR A 255 -17.48 18.63 -7.90
N GLU A 256 -18.77 18.75 -8.21
CA GLU A 256 -19.46 17.83 -9.14
C GLU A 256 -19.06 18.04 -10.60
N GLU A 257 -18.82 19.29 -11.01
CA GLU A 257 -18.30 19.60 -12.35
C GLU A 257 -16.90 19.01 -12.52
N ARG A 258 -16.07 19.12 -11.48
CA ARG A 258 -14.72 18.55 -11.45
C ARG A 258 -14.72 17.03 -11.64
N ASP A 259 -15.55 16.30 -10.90
CA ASP A 259 -15.64 14.83 -11.00
C ASP A 259 -16.04 14.39 -12.41
N THR A 260 -16.99 15.13 -13.00
CA THR A 260 -17.45 14.90 -14.36
C THR A 260 -16.35 15.15 -15.39
N VAL A 261 -15.60 16.27 -15.27
CA VAL A 261 -14.48 16.60 -16.16
C VAL A 261 -13.37 15.55 -16.06
N VAL A 262 -12.99 15.13 -14.84
CA VAL A 262 -11.97 14.10 -14.63
C VAL A 262 -12.38 12.76 -15.24
N ARG A 263 -13.63 12.32 -15.05
CA ARG A 263 -14.16 11.09 -15.65
C ARG A 263 -14.13 11.15 -17.18
N MET A 264 -14.56 12.27 -17.76
CA MET A 264 -14.55 12.47 -19.20
C MET A 264 -13.14 12.48 -19.79
N ALA A 265 -12.18 13.12 -19.10
CA ALA A 265 -10.78 13.14 -19.52
C ALA A 265 -10.15 11.74 -19.53
N ILE A 266 -10.41 10.94 -18.51
CA ILE A 266 -9.90 9.55 -18.40
C ILE A 266 -10.55 8.66 -19.46
N ARG A 267 -11.87 8.80 -19.67
CA ARG A 267 -12.58 8.08 -20.74
C ARG A 267 -11.99 8.41 -22.11
N ARG A 268 -11.77 9.69 -22.41
CA ARG A 268 -11.12 10.15 -23.66
C ARG A 268 -9.73 9.52 -23.81
N ALA A 269 -8.91 9.51 -22.75
CA ALA A 269 -7.58 8.90 -22.77
C ALA A 269 -7.62 7.38 -23.08
N ASN A 270 -8.62 6.66 -22.56
CA ASN A 270 -8.80 5.23 -22.83
C ASN A 270 -9.30 4.96 -24.26
N GLU A 271 -10.25 5.75 -24.75
CA GLU A 271 -10.75 5.68 -26.13
C GLU A 271 -9.59 5.89 -27.13
N GLU A 272 -8.68 6.82 -26.84
CA GLU A 272 -7.46 7.06 -27.61
C GLU A 272 -6.35 6.01 -27.37
N ARG A 273 -6.52 5.10 -26.41
CA ARG A 273 -5.52 4.11 -25.95
C ARG A 273 -4.17 4.76 -25.57
N LEU A 274 -4.23 5.93 -24.96
CA LEU A 274 -3.07 6.66 -24.47
C LEU A 274 -2.44 5.91 -23.28
N PRO A 275 -1.12 5.60 -23.31
CA PRO A 275 -0.45 5.06 -22.13
C PRO A 275 -0.33 6.17 -21.07
N LEU A 276 -1.20 6.13 -20.07
CA LEU A 276 -1.35 7.18 -19.05
C LEU A 276 -1.20 6.59 -17.64
N VAL A 277 -0.36 7.22 -16.83
CA VAL A 277 -0.28 7.00 -15.38
C VAL A 277 -0.60 8.30 -14.69
N ILE A 278 -1.53 8.28 -13.74
CA ILE A 278 -1.93 9.43 -12.93
C ILE A 278 -1.61 9.11 -11.47
N THR A 279 -1.04 10.03 -10.72
CA THR A 279 -0.94 9.92 -9.25
C THR A 279 -2.06 10.73 -8.60
N SER A 280 -2.63 10.17 -7.54
CA SER A 280 -3.70 10.84 -6.80
C SER A 280 -3.67 10.51 -5.31
N ARG A 281 -4.24 11.38 -4.48
CA ARG A 281 -4.75 11.00 -3.15
C ARG A 281 -5.99 10.11 -3.26
N PRO A 282 -6.30 9.31 -2.22
CA PRO A 282 -7.61 8.67 -2.10
C PRO A 282 -8.68 9.76 -2.11
N HIS A 283 -9.57 9.73 -3.11
CA HIS A 283 -10.66 10.69 -3.24
C HIS A 283 -11.80 10.06 -4.05
N ASP A 284 -13.01 10.56 -3.83
CA ASP A 284 -14.25 9.93 -4.29
C ASP A 284 -14.39 9.84 -5.81
N THR A 285 -13.74 10.75 -6.54
CA THR A 285 -13.77 10.78 -8.02
C THR A 285 -13.22 9.51 -8.64
N LEU A 286 -12.44 8.73 -7.88
CA LEU A 286 -11.84 7.47 -8.30
C LEU A 286 -12.85 6.33 -8.44
N ARG A 287 -14.01 6.43 -7.80
CA ARG A 287 -15.06 5.41 -7.87
C ARG A 287 -15.77 5.48 -9.22
N GLY A 288 -15.96 4.33 -9.86
CA GLY A 288 -16.53 4.24 -11.21
C GLY A 288 -15.62 4.82 -12.30
N LEU A 289 -14.34 5.09 -12.02
CA LEU A 289 -13.41 5.45 -13.08
C LEU A 289 -13.12 4.27 -13.98
N ASP A 290 -12.96 4.60 -15.27
CA ASP A 290 -12.39 3.68 -16.24
C ASP A 290 -10.87 3.54 -16.09
N ALA A 291 -10.38 3.31 -14.87
CA ALA A 291 -8.96 3.22 -14.59
C ALA A 291 -8.61 1.96 -13.80
N SER A 292 -7.36 1.52 -13.94
CA SER A 292 -6.76 0.52 -13.05
C SER A 292 -6.19 1.23 -11.83
N LEU A 293 -6.74 0.97 -10.66
CA LEU A 293 -6.29 1.55 -9.39
C LEU A 293 -5.16 0.70 -8.80
N THR A 294 -4.12 1.35 -8.29
CA THR A 294 -3.03 0.68 -7.57
C THR A 294 -2.62 1.50 -6.37
N ASP A 295 -2.72 0.90 -5.18
CA ASP A 295 -2.35 1.57 -3.95
C ASP A 295 -0.82 1.62 -3.78
N LEU A 296 -0.33 2.80 -3.41
CA LEU A 296 1.04 3.09 -3.11
C LEU A 296 1.22 3.10 -1.60
N GLU A 297 1.58 1.94 -1.07
CA GLU A 297 1.91 1.74 0.33
C GLU A 297 3.21 2.45 0.72
N PRO A 298 3.48 2.66 2.02
CA PRO A 298 4.80 3.06 2.51
C PRO A 298 5.95 2.18 1.97
N LEU A 299 7.18 2.69 2.06
CA LEU A 299 8.34 1.88 1.70
C LEU A 299 8.49 0.72 2.70
N SER A 300 9.14 -0.37 2.28
CA SER A 300 9.57 -1.38 3.23
C SER A 300 10.70 -0.85 4.09
N GLU A 301 10.80 -1.31 5.34
CA GLU A 301 11.89 -0.95 6.25
C GLU A 301 13.25 -1.35 5.67
N GLU A 302 13.32 -2.42 4.89
CA GLU A 302 14.57 -2.85 4.24
C GLU A 302 14.97 -1.92 3.09
N ALA A 303 14.00 -1.47 2.28
CA ALA A 303 14.24 -0.45 1.26
C ALA A 303 14.65 0.89 1.89
N ALA A 304 14.04 1.23 3.04
CA ALA A 304 14.40 2.38 3.85
C ALA A 304 15.84 2.30 4.36
N LEU A 305 16.24 1.19 4.97
CA LEU A 305 17.62 0.97 5.44
C LEU A 305 18.64 0.98 4.30
N ALA A 306 18.28 0.45 3.13
CA ALA A 306 19.14 0.49 1.96
C ALA A 306 19.33 1.92 1.40
N TYR A 307 18.34 2.79 1.57
CA TYR A 307 18.44 4.20 1.21
C TYR A 307 19.38 4.98 2.13
N VAL A 308 19.33 4.71 3.44
CA VAL A 308 20.16 5.41 4.44
C VAL A 308 21.63 5.00 4.36
N VAL A 309 21.94 3.72 4.12
CA VAL A 309 23.30 3.16 4.27
C VAL A 309 24.19 3.30 3.01
N SER A 310 23.80 4.06 1.98
CA SER A 310 24.34 3.84 0.62
C SER A 310 25.86 3.95 0.43
N ASP A 311 26.64 4.53 1.35
CA ASP A 311 28.05 4.89 1.07
C ASP A 311 29.09 4.69 2.21
N THR A 312 28.75 4.12 3.38
CA THR A 312 29.72 4.02 4.52
C THR A 312 29.96 2.59 5.08
N VAL A 313 31.21 2.34 5.49
CA VAL A 313 31.68 1.10 6.13
C VAL A 313 31.20 1.05 7.59
N TRP A 314 30.81 -0.16 8.01
CA TRP A 314 30.13 -0.51 9.27
C TRP A 314 30.86 -0.10 10.55
N GLU A 315 30.08 0.20 11.60
CA GLU A 315 30.31 -0.39 12.93
C GLU A 315 29.01 -0.69 13.72
N ASP A 316 27.92 0.11 13.66
CA ASP A 316 26.70 -0.14 14.48
C ASP A 316 25.35 -0.27 13.73
N ARG A 317 25.25 -1.28 12.83
CA ARG A 317 24.02 -1.57 12.06
C ARG A 317 22.77 -1.89 12.90
N HIS A 318 22.94 -2.37 14.13
CA HIS A 318 21.83 -2.78 14.98
C HIS A 318 21.00 -1.60 15.51
N ARG A 319 21.65 -0.47 15.77
CA ARG A 319 20.98 0.73 16.27
C ARG A 319 20.20 1.41 15.15
N LEU A 320 20.77 1.52 13.96
CA LEU A 320 20.07 2.10 12.80
C LEU A 320 18.82 1.29 12.40
N ASP A 321 18.92 -0.05 12.42
CA ASP A 321 17.79 -0.95 12.21
C ASP A 321 16.66 -0.68 13.21
N TRP A 322 17.01 -0.58 14.49
CA TRP A 322 16.07 -0.23 15.55
C TRP A 322 15.45 1.16 15.36
N ILE A 323 16.22 2.18 14.94
CA ILE A 323 15.72 3.54 14.70
C ILE A 323 14.72 3.55 13.53
N VAL A 324 15.05 2.89 12.40
CA VAL A 324 14.19 2.81 11.22
C VAL A 324 12.84 2.18 11.52
N GLU A 325 12.85 1.07 12.27
CA GLU A 325 11.63 0.39 12.70
C GLU A 325 10.87 1.21 13.76
N ARG A 326 11.53 1.63 14.85
CA ARG A 326 10.87 2.24 16.01
C ARG A 326 10.28 3.62 15.72
N ALA A 327 10.95 4.44 14.92
CA ALA A 327 10.38 5.71 14.45
C ALA A 327 9.43 5.51 13.26
N GLY A 328 9.40 4.30 12.67
CA GLY A 328 8.73 3.99 11.41
C GLY A 328 9.09 5.01 10.34
N ILE A 329 10.38 5.10 10.06
CA ILE A 329 10.99 6.03 9.10
C ILE A 329 10.43 5.76 7.69
N ALA A 330 10.11 4.51 7.39
CA ALA A 330 9.59 4.09 6.09
C ALA A 330 8.19 4.65 5.76
N GLU A 331 7.46 5.23 6.73
CA GLU A 331 6.14 5.85 6.51
C GLU A 331 6.19 7.12 5.66
N ALA A 332 7.28 7.90 5.73
CA ALA A 332 7.40 9.14 4.97
C ALA A 332 8.83 9.36 4.45
N PRO A 333 9.03 9.68 3.15
CA PRO A 333 10.31 10.00 2.55
C PRO A 333 11.09 11.09 3.28
N THR A 334 10.41 12.07 3.88
CA THR A 334 11.07 13.12 4.65
C THR A 334 11.85 12.56 5.84
N TYR A 335 11.29 11.58 6.57
CA TYR A 335 12.04 10.92 7.65
C TYR A 335 13.25 10.17 7.10
N LEU A 336 13.12 9.48 5.97
CA LEU A 336 14.23 8.75 5.34
C LEU A 336 15.40 9.66 5.00
N GLN A 337 15.10 10.84 4.48
CA GLN A 337 16.12 11.82 4.15
C GLN A 337 16.76 12.43 5.38
N VAL A 338 15.96 12.90 6.34
CA VAL A 338 16.46 13.45 7.60
C VAL A 338 17.42 12.46 8.26
N THR A 339 17.04 11.18 8.35
CA THR A 339 17.90 10.13 8.91
C THR A 339 19.15 9.89 8.08
N ARG A 340 19.08 9.98 6.75
CA ARG A 340 20.26 9.85 5.87
C ARG A 340 21.24 11.00 6.08
N GLU A 341 20.77 12.24 6.09
CA GLU A 341 21.62 13.43 6.29
C GLU A 341 22.28 13.39 7.68
N LEU A 342 21.51 13.01 8.72
CA LEU A 342 22.08 12.80 10.06
C LEU A 342 23.09 11.64 10.12
N HIS A 343 22.90 10.60 9.31
CA HIS A 343 23.85 9.49 9.21
C HIS A 343 25.15 9.90 8.54
N GLU A 344 25.05 10.67 7.45
CA GLU A 344 26.20 11.22 6.70
C GLU A 344 27.05 12.14 7.59
N GLU A 345 26.42 12.92 8.49
CA GLU A 345 27.07 13.79 9.46
C GLU A 345 27.47 13.10 10.78
N GLY A 346 27.22 11.79 10.94
CA GLY A 346 27.54 11.04 12.16
C GLY A 346 26.72 11.41 13.41
N LEU A 347 25.59 12.10 13.25
CA LEU A 347 24.74 12.64 14.32
C LEU A 347 23.65 11.67 14.81
N LEU A 348 23.51 10.50 14.18
CA LEU A 348 22.62 9.44 14.69
C LEU A 348 23.14 8.81 15.99
N GLU A 349 24.42 8.94 16.28
CA GLU A 349 25.08 8.28 17.41
C GLU A 349 25.62 9.27 18.44
N ARG A 350 24.80 9.54 19.46
CA ARG A 350 25.16 10.32 20.65
C ARG A 350 26.40 9.81 21.42
N ALA A 351 26.86 8.59 21.13
CA ALA A 351 28.03 7.97 21.76
C ALA A 351 29.34 8.19 20.97
N LEU A 352 29.26 8.38 19.64
CA LEU A 352 30.44 8.57 18.77
C LEU A 352 30.88 10.03 18.67
N THR A 353 29.99 10.99 18.97
CA THR A 353 30.28 12.43 18.85
C THR A 353 31.26 12.96 19.90
N GLY A 354 31.67 12.15 20.89
CA GLY A 354 32.59 12.55 21.97
C GLY A 354 32.03 13.62 22.91
N ARG A 355 30.84 14.17 22.61
CA ARG A 355 30.08 15.13 23.40
C ARG A 355 28.71 14.52 23.68
N TYR A 356 28.45 14.17 24.94
CA TYR A 356 27.19 13.55 25.39
C TYR A 356 25.92 14.37 25.09
N GLU A 357 26.03 15.59 24.55
CA GLU A 357 24.92 16.49 24.20
C GLU A 357 24.58 16.49 22.70
N GLU A 358 25.45 15.97 21.82
CA GLU A 358 25.27 16.03 20.37
C GLU A 358 24.84 14.66 19.82
N GLY A 359 23.57 14.51 19.43
CA GLY A 359 23.06 13.35 18.68
C GLY A 359 21.65 12.90 19.08
N VAL A 360 21.05 12.03 18.27
CA VAL A 360 19.66 11.57 18.45
C VAL A 360 19.49 10.80 19.77
N GLU A 361 18.58 11.26 20.63
CA GLU A 361 18.20 10.55 21.85
C GLU A 361 17.34 9.32 21.51
N THR A 362 17.80 8.14 21.92
CA THR A 362 17.13 6.86 21.65
C THR A 362 16.65 6.15 22.91
N ARG A 363 16.91 6.69 24.10
CA ARG A 363 16.52 6.06 25.38
C ARG A 363 15.06 6.31 25.70
N GLY A 364 14.32 5.24 25.99
CA GLY A 364 13.02 5.28 26.69
C GLY A 364 11.84 5.91 25.95
N GLY A 365 12.04 6.49 24.77
CA GLY A 365 11.00 7.17 24.00
C GLY A 365 10.01 6.23 23.30
N ASP A 366 8.76 6.67 23.22
CA ASP A 366 7.79 6.13 22.28
C ASP A 366 8.17 6.52 20.84
N ARG A 367 7.41 6.01 19.87
CA ARG A 367 7.64 6.30 18.44
C ARG A 367 7.67 7.80 18.13
N SER A 368 6.76 8.56 18.74
CA SER A 368 6.63 10.00 18.51
C SER A 368 7.80 10.77 19.11
N ALA A 369 8.26 10.39 20.31
CA ALA A 369 9.44 10.98 20.94
C ALA A 369 10.69 10.79 20.07
N LEU A 370 10.89 9.59 19.50
CA LEU A 370 12.02 9.36 18.60
C LEU A 370 11.95 10.21 17.32
N ARG A 371 10.75 10.47 16.79
CA ARG A 371 10.54 11.40 15.66
C ARG A 371 10.85 12.85 16.03
N VAL A 372 10.45 13.28 17.23
CA VAL A 372 10.81 14.61 17.77
C VAL A 372 12.33 14.75 17.82
N HIS A 373 13.02 13.79 18.44
CA HIS A 373 14.48 13.83 18.56
C HIS A 373 15.20 13.79 17.21
N LEU A 374 14.71 13.02 16.23
CA LEU A 374 15.28 13.00 14.88
C LEU A 374 15.20 14.37 14.22
N ILE A 375 14.02 15.02 14.22
CA ILE A 375 13.86 16.31 13.57
C ILE A 375 14.56 17.41 14.36
N ASP A 376 14.52 17.41 15.69
CA ASP A 376 15.23 18.40 16.52
C ASP A 376 16.75 18.34 16.30
N THR A 377 17.33 17.14 16.21
CA THR A 377 18.76 16.98 15.91
C THR A 377 19.08 17.51 14.52
N TRP A 378 18.21 17.29 13.54
CA TRP A 378 18.37 17.79 12.17
C TRP A 378 18.24 19.31 12.06
N LEU A 379 17.25 19.90 12.75
CA LEU A 379 17.11 21.35 12.84
C LEU A 379 18.31 21.98 13.58
N GLY A 380 18.81 21.35 14.64
CA GLY A 380 20.03 21.75 15.32
C GLY A 380 21.24 21.74 14.37
N ALA A 381 21.40 20.71 13.55
CA ALA A 381 22.47 20.61 12.56
C ALA A 381 22.37 21.69 11.45
N LEU A 382 21.16 22.11 11.09
CA LEU A 382 20.93 23.26 10.19
C LEU A 382 21.33 24.58 10.85
N VAL A 383 20.96 24.80 12.11
CA VAL A 383 21.30 26.00 12.90
C VAL A 383 22.80 26.10 13.15
N ASP A 384 23.45 24.99 13.49
CA ASP A 384 24.90 24.92 13.71
C ASP A 384 25.72 25.00 12.41
N GLY A 385 25.07 25.01 11.25
CA GLY A 385 25.73 25.16 9.95
C GLY A 385 26.45 23.91 9.43
N ARG A 386 26.28 22.75 10.08
CA ARG A 386 26.77 21.45 9.58
C ARG A 386 26.05 21.07 8.29
N LEU A 387 24.73 21.28 8.28
CA LEU A 387 23.91 21.18 7.09
C LEU A 387 23.82 22.54 6.39
N CYS A 388 23.89 22.51 5.06
CA CYS A 388 23.96 23.71 4.21
C CYS A 388 25.08 24.70 4.61
N PRO A 389 26.36 24.27 4.67
CA PRO A 389 27.49 25.15 5.01
C PRO A 389 27.72 26.26 3.97
N GLN A 390 27.20 26.09 2.75
CA GLN A 390 27.31 27.08 1.67
C GLN A 390 26.51 28.37 1.91
N LEU A 391 25.59 28.40 2.89
CA LEU A 391 24.81 29.60 3.21
C LEU A 391 25.61 30.54 4.12
N PRO A 392 25.86 31.80 3.73
CA PRO A 392 26.63 32.77 4.50
C PRO A 392 25.78 33.42 5.61
N VAL A 393 25.17 32.60 6.47
CA VAL A 393 24.27 33.02 7.56
C VAL A 393 24.78 32.47 8.88
N GLY A 394 24.93 33.33 9.87
CA GLY A 394 25.45 32.98 11.20
C GLY A 394 24.46 32.16 12.03
N ARG A 395 24.94 31.46 13.07
CA ARG A 395 24.12 30.58 13.92
C ARG A 395 22.87 31.27 14.49
N ASP A 396 23.04 32.47 15.05
CA ASP A 396 21.95 33.23 15.67
C ASP A 396 20.89 33.66 14.65
N GLU A 397 21.31 34.03 13.43
CA GLU A 397 20.39 34.36 12.33
C GLU A 397 19.64 33.11 11.83
N ARG A 398 20.31 31.96 11.82
CA ARG A 398 19.67 30.68 11.46
C ARG A 398 18.64 30.26 12.52
N GLU A 399 18.96 30.44 13.79
CA GLU A 399 18.04 30.17 14.90
C GLU A 399 16.82 31.10 14.86
N ALA A 400 17.02 32.41 14.69
CA ALA A 400 15.93 33.35 14.53
C ALA A 400 15.05 33.04 13.31
N THR A 401 15.66 32.64 12.18
CA THR A 401 14.93 32.16 11.00
C THR A 401 14.00 31.00 11.34
N LEU A 402 14.50 30.03 12.12
CA LEU A 402 13.72 28.87 12.55
C LEU A 402 12.52 29.26 13.43
N GLU A 403 12.68 30.24 14.32
CA GLU A 403 11.58 30.73 15.17
C GLU A 403 10.50 31.44 14.34
N TYR A 404 10.86 32.30 13.38
CA TYR A 404 9.89 32.91 12.45
C TYR A 404 9.11 31.87 11.65
N LEU A 405 9.80 30.86 11.10
CA LEU A 405 9.15 29.77 10.36
C LEU A 405 8.26 28.90 11.26
N SER A 406 8.61 28.74 12.53
CA SER A 406 7.82 27.98 13.50
C SER A 406 6.51 28.69 13.86
N ALA A 407 6.52 30.02 13.97
CA ALA A 407 5.30 30.81 14.13
C ALA A 407 4.40 30.73 12.89
N LEU A 408 4.96 30.89 11.68
CA LEU A 408 4.24 30.70 10.41
C LEU A 408 3.63 29.30 10.30
N ALA A 409 4.40 28.27 10.68
CA ALA A 409 3.92 26.90 10.67
C ALA A 409 2.72 26.75 11.61
N CYS A 410 2.81 27.26 12.85
CA CYS A 410 1.73 27.19 13.84
C CYS A 410 0.44 27.84 13.32
N VAL A 411 0.51 29.02 12.71
CA VAL A 411 -0.68 29.66 12.10
C VAL A 411 -1.23 28.83 10.94
N GLY A 412 -0.37 28.29 10.07
CA GLY A 412 -0.80 27.41 8.97
C GLY A 412 -1.50 26.12 9.44
N LEU A 413 -1.16 25.61 10.62
CA LEU A 413 -1.83 24.44 11.20
C LEU A 413 -3.29 24.73 11.61
N ALA A 414 -3.61 25.98 11.98
CA ALA A 414 -4.97 26.37 12.32
C ALA A 414 -5.90 26.39 11.10
N ASP A 415 -5.36 26.73 9.93
CA ASP A 415 -6.10 26.87 8.67
C ASP A 415 -6.08 25.61 7.78
N ASP A 416 -5.48 24.51 8.25
CA ASP A 416 -5.27 23.28 7.47
C ASP A 416 -4.59 23.57 6.10
N SER A 417 -3.57 24.44 6.11
CA SER A 417 -2.89 24.90 4.89
C SER A 417 -1.37 24.80 5.00
N ALA A 418 -0.75 24.30 3.93
CA ALA A 418 0.71 24.34 3.76
C ALA A 418 1.21 25.70 3.22
N GLU A 419 0.29 26.57 2.79
CA GLU A 419 0.56 27.91 2.27
C GLU A 419 0.01 28.94 3.26
N VAL A 420 0.91 29.76 3.82
CA VAL A 420 0.59 30.72 4.88
C VAL A 420 0.92 32.12 4.38
N ARG A 421 0.05 33.11 4.61
CA ARG A 421 0.38 34.50 4.27
C ARG A 421 1.24 35.08 5.38
N ILE A 422 2.27 35.84 5.00
CA ILE A 422 3.18 36.47 5.96
C ILE A 422 2.40 37.43 6.89
N GLY A 423 1.45 38.17 6.34
CA GLY A 423 0.59 39.10 7.08
C GLY A 423 -0.37 38.45 8.08
N ASP A 424 -0.60 37.13 8.04
CA ASP A 424 -1.44 36.44 9.02
C ASP A 424 -0.74 36.31 10.39
N VAL A 425 0.59 36.43 10.43
CA VAL A 425 1.44 36.31 11.63
C VAL A 425 1.90 37.67 12.12
N VAL A 426 2.43 38.51 11.24
CA VAL A 426 2.91 39.86 11.58
C VAL A 426 2.38 40.83 10.53
N ASP A 427 1.53 41.75 10.94
CA ASP A 427 1.18 42.91 10.12
C ASP A 427 2.17 44.04 10.42
N GLU A 428 2.92 44.47 9.40
CA GLU A 428 3.92 45.55 9.48
C GLU A 428 3.30 46.90 9.87
N HIS A 429 1.98 47.08 9.69
CA HIS A 429 1.28 48.35 9.93
C HIS A 429 0.49 48.38 11.25
N ASP A 430 0.09 47.22 11.79
CA ASP A 430 -0.60 47.09 13.07
C ASP A 430 -0.29 45.75 13.79
N PRO A 431 0.60 45.74 14.80
CA PRO A 431 0.90 44.54 15.59
C PRO A 431 -0.32 43.89 16.27
N SER A 432 -1.41 44.67 16.48
CA SER A 432 -2.67 44.18 17.04
C SER A 432 -3.66 43.63 16.00
N GLY A 433 -3.34 43.73 14.71
CA GLY A 433 -4.10 43.16 13.59
C GLY A 433 -3.84 41.67 13.33
N SER A 434 -2.89 41.06 14.05
CA SER A 434 -2.57 39.63 13.91
C SER A 434 -3.72 38.74 14.38
N ARG A 435 -3.98 37.65 13.63
CA ARG A 435 -5.13 36.76 13.87
C ARG A 435 -5.03 35.99 15.20
N TYR A 436 -3.80 35.71 15.66
CA TYR A 436 -3.50 34.96 16.88
C TYR A 436 -2.42 35.66 17.73
N PRO A 437 -2.81 36.60 18.63
CA PRO A 437 -1.86 37.44 19.36
C PRO A 437 -0.95 36.65 20.33
N GLU A 438 -1.40 35.50 20.81
CA GLU A 438 -0.61 34.60 21.68
C GLU A 438 0.66 34.09 20.97
N ILE A 439 0.57 33.78 19.67
CA ILE A 439 1.70 33.30 18.86
C ILE A 439 2.69 34.44 18.62
N VAL A 440 2.19 35.65 18.37
CA VAL A 440 3.03 36.83 18.14
C VAL A 440 3.78 37.24 19.41
N ALA A 441 3.11 37.20 20.57
CA ALA A 441 3.74 37.48 21.85
C ALA A 441 4.88 36.47 22.16
N GLU A 442 4.64 35.19 21.89
CA GLU A 442 5.66 34.15 22.02
C GLU A 442 6.81 34.33 21.03
N LEU A 443 6.52 34.70 19.77
CA LEU A 443 7.53 34.96 18.74
C LEU A 443 8.41 36.13 19.17
N ALA A 444 7.82 37.26 19.54
CA ALA A 444 8.54 38.46 19.97
C ALA A 444 9.51 38.17 21.14
N ARG A 445 9.10 37.30 22.07
CA ARG A 445 9.93 36.84 23.19
C ARG A 445 11.11 35.96 22.76
N ARG A 446 10.97 35.16 21.69
CA ARG A 446 12.02 34.24 21.21
C ARG A 446 13.02 34.89 20.26
N VAL A 447 12.60 35.91 19.51
CA VAL A 447 13.47 36.66 18.59
C VAL A 447 13.93 38.00 19.17
N GLU A 448 13.79 38.21 20.49
CA GLU A 448 14.19 39.43 21.18
C GLU A 448 15.69 39.73 20.93
N GLY A 449 15.98 40.88 20.31
CA GLY A 449 17.35 41.29 19.96
C GLY A 449 17.84 40.82 18.59
N SER A 450 17.03 40.12 17.80
CA SER A 450 17.39 39.71 16.44
C SER A 450 17.15 40.85 15.42
N PRO A 451 18.09 41.14 14.51
CA PRO A 451 17.92 42.17 13.46
C PRO A 451 17.08 41.70 12.26
N LEU A 452 16.53 40.49 12.33
CA LEU A 452 15.92 39.75 11.24
C LEU A 452 14.44 40.09 11.08
N ASP A 453 14.01 40.34 9.84
CA ASP A 453 12.59 40.46 9.50
C ASP A 453 12.04 39.15 8.90
N ILE A 454 10.73 38.92 9.02
CA ILE A 454 10.03 37.71 8.57
C ILE A 454 10.21 37.43 7.07
N ARG A 455 10.33 38.46 6.23
CA ARG A 455 10.60 38.30 4.79
C ARG A 455 12.00 37.78 4.53
N LEU A 456 12.98 38.28 5.27
CA LEU A 456 14.37 37.84 5.18
C LEU A 456 14.53 36.43 5.77
N ALA A 457 13.85 36.13 6.88
CA ALA A 457 13.74 34.78 7.43
C ALA A 457 13.18 33.79 6.39
N THR A 458 12.15 34.19 5.65
CA THR A 458 11.57 33.36 4.59
C THR A 458 12.58 33.07 3.47
N HIS A 459 13.38 34.06 3.07
CA HIS A 459 14.43 33.87 2.07
C HIS A 459 15.53 32.92 2.55
N TRP A 460 15.99 33.06 3.79
CA TRP A 460 16.97 32.13 4.37
C TRP A 460 16.39 30.73 4.60
N GLY A 461 15.12 30.64 4.98
CA GLY A 461 14.36 29.40 5.05
C GLY A 461 14.28 28.65 3.72
N MET A 462 14.24 29.37 2.59
CA MET A 462 14.34 28.79 1.25
C MET A 462 15.73 28.22 0.99
N GLY A 463 16.79 28.95 1.38
CA GLY A 463 18.17 28.49 1.30
C GLY A 463 18.42 27.22 2.11
N MET A 464 17.77 27.11 3.29
CA MET A 464 17.80 25.92 4.15
C MET A 464 16.92 24.77 3.65
N GLY A 465 16.12 24.97 2.60
CA GLY A 465 15.22 23.96 2.05
C GLY A 465 13.95 23.69 2.87
N LEU A 466 13.57 24.60 3.78
CA LEU A 466 12.38 24.44 4.63
C LEU A 466 11.10 24.92 3.93
N VAL A 467 11.21 26.01 3.18
CA VAL A 467 10.06 26.71 2.56
C VAL A 467 10.32 27.15 1.12
N GLU A 468 9.26 27.45 0.39
CA GLU A 468 9.29 28.11 -0.92
C GLU A 468 8.45 29.41 -0.85
N PRO A 469 9.05 30.60 -1.06
CA PRO A 469 8.30 31.85 -1.18
C PRO A 469 7.46 31.89 -2.47
N PHE A 470 6.22 32.34 -2.36
CA PHE A 470 5.28 32.54 -3.46
C PHE A 470 4.53 33.87 -3.27
N GLY A 471 5.08 34.97 -3.81
CA GLY A 471 4.54 36.31 -3.58
C GLY A 471 4.58 36.66 -2.08
N GLU A 472 3.43 36.99 -1.50
CA GLU A 472 3.27 37.27 -0.05
C GLU A 472 2.96 36.01 0.79
N ARG A 473 3.06 34.83 0.19
CA ARG A 473 2.82 33.54 0.84
C ARG A 473 4.11 32.74 0.96
N VAL A 474 4.16 31.94 2.01
CA VAL A 474 5.22 30.97 2.27
C VAL A 474 4.62 29.58 2.21
N ARG A 475 5.24 28.71 1.43
CA ARG A 475 4.83 27.31 1.31
C ARG A 475 5.82 26.40 2.02
N PHE A 476 5.35 25.56 2.94
CA PHE A 476 6.18 24.51 3.51
C PHE A 476 6.37 23.36 2.50
N GLN A 477 7.62 22.94 2.30
CA GLN A 477 7.94 21.85 1.36
C GLN A 477 7.49 20.48 1.89
N HIS A 478 7.48 20.30 3.21
CA HIS A 478 7.15 19.04 3.88
C HIS A 478 6.15 19.23 5.01
N SER A 479 5.04 18.49 4.96
CA SER A 479 3.99 18.58 5.97
C SER A 479 4.42 18.11 7.36
N VAL A 480 5.30 17.09 7.43
CA VAL A 480 5.88 16.63 8.69
C VAL A 480 6.78 17.70 9.33
N VAL A 481 7.55 18.43 8.52
CA VAL A 481 8.40 19.53 9.02
C VAL A 481 7.54 20.68 9.50
N GLN A 482 6.49 21.05 8.75
CA GLN A 482 5.52 22.04 9.20
C GLN A 482 4.88 21.67 10.54
N ALA A 483 4.45 20.41 10.71
CA ALA A 483 3.88 19.93 11.96
C ALA A 483 4.88 20.01 13.12
N HIS A 484 6.15 19.68 12.89
CA HIS A 484 7.21 19.75 13.90
C HIS A 484 7.55 21.20 14.29
N LEU A 485 7.69 22.08 13.30
CA LEU A 485 7.91 23.52 13.52
C LEU A 485 6.74 24.15 14.30
N GLY A 486 5.50 23.83 13.91
CA GLY A 486 4.31 24.29 14.63
C GLY A 486 4.20 23.73 16.05
N ALA A 487 4.66 22.50 16.30
CA ALA A 487 4.68 21.89 17.64
C ALA A 487 5.54 22.68 18.65
N ARG A 488 6.56 23.40 18.19
CA ARG A 488 7.43 24.25 19.04
C ARG A 488 6.70 25.45 19.63
N PHE A 489 5.60 25.90 19.02
CA PHE A 489 4.80 27.06 19.46
C PHE A 489 3.48 26.66 20.14
N MET A 490 3.18 25.37 20.25
CA MET A 490 1.93 24.90 20.87
C MET A 490 1.79 25.29 22.35
N ASN A 491 2.90 25.57 23.04
CA ASN A 491 2.88 26.08 24.43
C ASN A 491 2.25 27.48 24.54
N ALA A 492 2.27 28.28 23.47
CA ALA A 492 1.64 29.60 23.45
C ALA A 492 0.11 29.50 23.46
N VAL A 493 -0.43 28.45 22.82
CA VAL A 493 -1.88 28.27 22.59
C VAL A 493 -2.51 27.19 23.47
N ILE A 494 -1.70 26.35 24.13
CA ILE A 494 -2.14 25.36 25.14
C ILE A 494 -1.63 25.82 26.50
N HIS A 495 -2.48 26.57 27.19
CA HIS A 495 -2.18 27.16 28.50
C HIS A 495 -3.40 27.05 29.45
N PRO A 496 -3.28 27.34 30.76
CA PRO A 496 -4.41 27.24 31.70
C PRO A 496 -5.68 28.00 31.32
N GLY A 497 -5.55 29.09 30.55
CA GLY A 497 -6.68 29.90 30.06
C GLY A 497 -7.31 29.43 28.74
N THR A 498 -6.97 28.23 28.25
CA THR A 498 -7.46 27.76 26.93
C THR A 498 -8.97 27.52 26.98
N PRO A 499 -9.79 28.23 26.18
CA PRO A 499 -11.23 28.09 26.25
C PRO A 499 -11.71 26.72 25.75
N ALA A 500 -12.70 26.18 26.44
CA ALA A 500 -13.35 24.92 26.07
C ALA A 500 -14.25 25.00 24.83
N ALA A 501 -14.65 26.21 24.42
CA ALA A 501 -15.63 26.52 23.38
C ALA A 501 -15.10 27.54 22.35
N ALA A 502 -15.64 27.49 21.13
CA ALA A 502 -15.20 28.33 20.00
C ALA A 502 -15.37 29.80 20.33
N THR A 503 -14.25 30.53 20.29
CA THR A 503 -14.21 31.98 20.51
C THR A 503 -13.44 32.60 19.35
N PRO A 504 -14.03 33.56 18.60
CA PRO A 504 -13.33 34.28 17.54
C PRO A 504 -12.01 34.88 18.03
N GLY A 505 -10.94 34.75 17.24
CA GLY A 505 -9.60 35.25 17.60
C GLY A 505 -8.78 34.36 18.55
N ARG A 506 -9.32 33.22 19.00
CA ARG A 506 -8.56 32.20 19.76
C ARG A 506 -8.16 31.04 18.85
N TYR A 507 -6.98 30.48 19.08
CA TYR A 507 -6.43 29.39 18.27
C TYR A 507 -7.28 28.11 18.38
N PHE A 508 -7.45 27.62 19.61
CA PHE A 508 -8.42 26.58 19.92
C PHE A 508 -9.73 27.21 20.40
N PRO A 509 -10.89 26.62 20.06
CA PRO A 509 -11.10 25.42 19.23
C PRO A 509 -11.34 25.68 17.73
N ALA A 510 -11.10 26.88 17.20
CA ALA A 510 -11.24 27.18 15.76
C ALA A 510 -10.43 26.20 14.88
N ALA A 511 -9.17 25.93 15.27
CA ALA A 511 -8.31 24.96 14.60
C ALA A 511 -8.86 23.50 14.60
N LEU A 512 -9.79 23.19 15.52
CA LEU A 512 -10.42 21.86 15.65
C LEU A 512 -11.81 21.78 15.01
N GLU A 513 -12.29 22.83 14.33
CA GLU A 513 -13.52 22.78 13.52
C GLU A 513 -13.29 21.95 12.25
N ASN A 514 -12.15 22.15 11.59
CA ASN A 514 -11.71 21.34 10.46
C ASN A 514 -10.22 20.99 10.59
N PRO A 515 -9.86 20.10 11.54
CA PRO A 515 -8.47 19.86 11.87
C PRO A 515 -7.73 19.11 10.76
N GLY A 516 -6.63 19.71 10.32
CA GLY A 516 -5.66 19.06 9.44
C GLY A 516 -4.90 17.93 10.12
N ARG A 517 -4.36 17.01 9.32
CA ARG A 517 -3.49 15.92 9.82
C ARG A 517 -2.26 16.49 10.52
N GLU A 518 -1.72 17.57 9.98
CA GLU A 518 -0.52 18.25 10.44
C GLU A 518 -0.72 18.83 11.85
N LEU A 519 -1.89 19.36 12.16
CA LEU A 519 -2.24 19.82 13.50
C LEU A 519 -2.25 18.65 14.50
N LEU A 520 -2.86 17.52 14.13
CA LEU A 520 -2.91 16.33 15.00
C LEU A 520 -1.50 15.77 15.25
N ILE A 521 -0.64 15.74 14.22
CA ILE A 521 0.77 15.38 14.38
C ILE A 521 1.45 16.37 15.32
N ALA A 522 1.27 17.68 15.13
CA ALA A 522 1.91 18.70 15.95
C ALA A 522 1.51 18.60 17.43
N LEU A 523 0.24 18.34 17.74
CA LEU A 523 -0.24 18.10 19.11
C LEU A 523 0.43 16.87 19.74
N VAL A 524 0.49 15.76 18.99
CA VAL A 524 1.16 14.53 19.45
C VAL A 524 2.64 14.79 19.67
N LEU A 525 3.35 15.44 18.75
CA LEU A 525 4.77 15.79 18.92
C LEU A 525 4.98 16.70 20.14
N HIS A 526 4.16 17.75 20.29
CA HIS A 526 4.24 18.69 21.40
C HIS A 526 4.15 18.00 22.77
N SER A 527 3.24 17.04 22.94
CA SER A 527 3.09 16.29 24.20
C SER A 527 4.32 15.44 24.59
N ARG A 528 5.29 15.24 23.68
CA ARG A 528 6.58 14.57 23.96
C ARG A 528 7.72 15.56 24.22
N THR A 529 7.46 16.86 24.10
CA THR A 529 8.43 17.91 24.46
C THR A 529 8.35 18.24 25.95
N PRO A 530 9.42 18.80 26.55
CA PRO A 530 9.39 19.24 27.94
C PRO A 530 8.24 20.22 28.24
N ALA A 531 7.99 21.15 27.31
CA ALA A 531 6.93 22.18 27.44
C ALA A 531 5.52 21.59 27.38
N GLY A 532 5.32 20.49 26.65
CA GLY A 532 4.02 19.81 26.56
C GLY A 532 3.82 18.70 27.61
N SER A 533 4.85 18.34 28.36
CA SER A 533 4.78 17.31 29.40
C SER A 533 4.12 17.82 30.68
N CYS A 534 3.42 16.93 31.42
CA CYS A 534 2.75 17.32 32.65
C CYS A 534 3.71 17.30 33.85
N ALA A 535 3.70 18.36 34.65
CA ALA A 535 4.56 18.53 35.80
C ALA A 535 4.05 17.74 37.02
N HIS A 536 3.98 16.41 36.93
CA HIS A 536 3.65 15.58 38.09
C HIS A 536 4.92 15.30 38.90
N ARG A 537 4.96 15.78 40.15
CA ARG A 537 6.05 15.51 41.10
C ARG A 537 6.14 13.99 41.30
N ARG A 538 7.24 13.36 40.89
CA ARG A 538 7.55 11.98 41.25
C ARG A 538 7.44 11.87 42.77
N ARG A 539 6.53 11.03 43.27
CA ARG A 539 6.45 10.63 44.69
C ARG A 539 7.77 9.93 45.03
N SER A 540 8.78 10.71 45.40
CA SER A 540 9.94 10.20 46.12
C SER A 540 9.54 10.23 47.58
N GLY A 541 9.50 9.07 48.21
CA GLY A 541 9.34 8.99 49.66
C GLY A 541 10.47 9.76 50.32
N ASP A 542 10.11 10.79 51.06
CA ASP A 542 10.69 11.21 52.33
C ASP A 542 10.17 12.61 52.67
N GLY A 543 9.58 12.74 53.87
CA GLY A 543 9.11 14.00 54.44
C GLY A 543 7.59 14.08 54.59
N GLU A 544 7.09 13.53 55.69
CA GLU A 544 5.85 14.01 56.30
C GLU A 544 6.00 15.51 56.58
N ASP A 545 5.35 16.35 55.79
CA ASP A 545 4.79 17.60 56.30
C ASP A 545 3.76 18.20 55.35
N GLY A 546 2.57 18.45 55.90
CA GLY A 546 1.81 19.66 55.59
C GLY A 546 0.87 19.64 54.39
N ARG A 547 -0.33 19.09 54.60
CA ARG A 547 -1.66 19.70 54.36
C ARG A 547 -1.97 20.34 52.98
N ASN A 548 -3.04 19.81 52.38
CA ASN A 548 -4.05 20.51 51.57
C ASN A 548 -3.53 21.53 50.54
N ARG A 549 -3.23 21.04 49.34
CA ARG A 549 -3.56 21.75 48.10
C ARG A 549 -4.28 20.78 47.16
N GLU A 550 -5.59 20.63 47.36
CA GLU A 550 -6.53 20.12 46.34
C GLU A 550 -6.67 21.19 45.24
N GLY A 551 -5.59 21.48 44.53
CA GLY A 551 -5.62 22.21 43.27
C GLY A 551 -5.33 21.22 42.17
N THR A 552 -6.28 20.98 41.27
CA THR A 552 -6.10 20.16 40.08
C THR A 552 -4.87 20.69 39.34
N VAL A 553 -3.77 19.93 39.35
CA VAL A 553 -2.52 20.33 38.67
C VAL A 553 -2.83 20.43 37.18
N TRP A 554 -2.65 21.62 36.60
CA TRP A 554 -2.89 21.81 35.17
C TRP A 554 -1.91 20.97 34.35
N CYS A 555 -2.45 20.21 33.40
CA CYS A 555 -1.71 19.28 32.55
C CYS A 555 -1.98 19.63 31.07
N PRO A 556 -0.95 20.07 30.31
CA PRO A 556 -1.11 20.38 28.89
C PRO A 556 -1.61 19.18 28.08
N VAL A 557 -1.10 17.98 28.36
CA VAL A 557 -1.50 16.73 27.67
C VAL A 557 -2.98 16.44 27.87
N ALA A 558 -3.46 16.48 29.12
CA ALA A 558 -4.86 16.24 29.46
C ALA A 558 -5.77 17.28 28.77
N THR A 559 -5.36 18.55 28.75
CA THR A 559 -6.09 19.64 28.07
C THR A 559 -6.19 19.38 26.57
N ALA A 560 -5.07 19.06 25.91
CA ALA A 560 -5.03 18.75 24.49
C ALA A 560 -5.87 17.51 24.14
N ARG A 561 -5.75 16.43 24.93
CA ARG A 561 -6.55 15.21 24.79
C ARG A 561 -8.05 15.54 24.84
N ASP A 562 -8.49 16.29 25.84
CA ASP A 562 -9.90 16.58 26.04
C ASP A 562 -10.48 17.49 24.95
N LEU A 563 -9.67 18.40 24.39
CA LEU A 563 -10.04 19.22 23.23
C LEU A 563 -10.22 18.35 21.97
N VAL A 564 -9.26 17.47 21.69
CA VAL A 564 -9.29 16.56 20.54
C VAL A 564 -10.42 15.54 20.66
N LEU A 565 -10.63 14.96 21.85
CA LEU A 565 -11.72 14.01 22.10
C LEU A 565 -13.09 14.67 21.90
N ARG A 566 -13.28 15.89 22.40
CA ARG A 566 -14.53 16.65 22.16
C ARG A 566 -14.73 16.93 20.67
N ALA A 567 -13.67 17.24 19.92
CA ALA A 567 -13.74 17.40 18.48
C ALA A 567 -14.11 16.08 17.76
N ALA A 568 -13.55 14.95 18.21
CA ALA A 568 -13.89 13.62 17.69
C ALA A 568 -15.39 13.32 17.88
N CYS A 569 -15.92 13.52 19.09
CA CYS A 569 -17.33 13.32 19.39
C CYS A 569 -18.25 14.26 18.58
N ARG A 570 -17.84 15.52 18.33
CA ARG A 570 -18.61 16.45 17.47
C ARG A 570 -18.61 16.00 16.02
N ALA A 571 -17.45 15.73 15.44
CA ALA A 571 -17.31 15.24 14.07
C ALA A 571 -18.13 13.96 13.84
N GLN A 572 -18.26 13.13 14.87
CA GLN A 572 -19.11 11.96 14.87
C GLN A 572 -20.61 12.27 14.94
N ARG A 573 -21.05 13.16 15.84
CA ARG A 573 -22.48 13.49 16.07
C ARG A 573 -23.08 14.37 14.98
N ASP A 574 -22.31 15.26 14.38
CA ASP A 574 -22.77 16.11 13.26
C ASP A 574 -23.05 15.28 11.98
N GLY A 575 -22.59 14.02 11.93
CA GLY A 575 -23.05 13.03 10.95
C GLY A 575 -24.50 12.53 11.17
N GLY A 576 -25.10 12.75 12.34
CA GLY A 576 -26.35 12.13 12.79
C GLY A 576 -27.52 13.06 13.14
N ARG A 577 -27.39 14.39 13.08
CA ARG A 577 -28.48 15.31 13.47
C ARG A 577 -29.51 15.49 12.34
N ARG A 578 -30.65 14.80 12.42
CA ARG A 578 -31.87 15.07 11.64
C ARG A 578 -32.52 16.36 12.14
N THR A 579 -32.25 17.50 11.51
CA THR A 579 -33.03 18.73 11.73
C THR A 579 -33.28 19.42 10.38
N GLY A 580 -34.37 19.05 9.71
CA GLY A 580 -34.86 19.69 8.48
C GLY A 580 -35.56 18.71 7.52
N PRO A 581 -36.54 19.16 6.71
CA PRO A 581 -37.23 18.30 5.74
C PRO A 581 -36.34 18.00 4.52
N GLU A 582 -36.45 16.75 4.03
CA GLU A 582 -35.86 16.10 2.83
C GLU A 582 -34.47 16.62 2.33
N PRO A 583 -33.41 15.80 2.40
CA PRO A 583 -32.07 16.22 2.00
C PRO A 583 -31.95 16.40 0.48
N SER A 584 -31.21 17.43 0.06
CA SER A 584 -30.56 17.40 -1.25
C SER A 584 -29.38 16.41 -1.21
N ASP A 585 -29.03 15.79 -2.35
CA ASP A 585 -27.93 14.82 -2.47
C ASP A 585 -26.57 15.36 -1.92
N VAL A 586 -26.39 16.68 -1.90
CA VAL A 586 -25.17 17.37 -1.48
C VAL A 586 -24.94 17.28 0.04
N ASP A 587 -25.99 17.34 0.86
CA ASP A 587 -25.90 17.27 2.33
C ASP A 587 -25.56 15.87 2.83
N GLU A 588 -25.78 14.83 2.02
CA GLU A 588 -25.40 13.46 2.35
C GLU A 588 -23.92 13.17 2.05
N VAL A 589 -23.32 13.89 1.11
CA VAL A 589 -21.91 13.75 0.71
C VAL A 589 -20.96 14.31 1.78
N PHE A 590 -21.26 15.48 2.36
CA PHE A 590 -20.45 16.08 3.43
C PHE A 590 -20.42 15.20 4.70
N ARG A 591 -21.55 14.60 5.09
CA ARG A 591 -21.68 13.77 6.31
C ARG A 591 -20.77 12.54 6.32
N ARG A 592 -20.47 11.95 5.16
CA ARG A 592 -19.68 10.71 5.02
C ARG A 592 -18.15 10.93 5.15
N THR A 593 -17.67 12.16 4.96
CA THR A 593 -16.25 12.51 5.17
C THR A 593 -15.90 12.71 6.65
N LEU A 594 -16.89 13.03 7.49
CA LEU A 594 -16.72 13.36 8.90
C LEU A 594 -16.28 12.14 9.75
N HIS A 595 -16.71 10.92 9.41
CA HIS A 595 -16.33 9.71 10.16
C HIS A 595 -14.83 9.35 10.01
N THR A 596 -14.24 9.59 8.83
CA THR A 596 -12.78 9.37 8.63
C THR A 596 -11.93 10.35 9.44
N LYS A 597 -12.38 11.60 9.56
CA LYS A 597 -11.75 12.61 10.43
C LYS A 597 -11.92 12.27 11.91
N ALA A 598 -13.10 11.81 12.32
CA ALA A 598 -13.34 11.35 13.68
C ALA A 598 -12.37 10.23 14.08
N LEU A 599 -12.12 9.25 13.19
CA LEU A 599 -11.13 8.19 13.43
C LEU A 599 -9.71 8.72 13.63
N GLN A 600 -9.29 9.72 12.85
CA GLN A 600 -7.97 10.35 13.02
C GLN A 600 -7.86 11.12 14.35
N LEU A 601 -8.94 11.80 14.76
CA LEU A 601 -9.03 12.49 16.05
C LEU A 601 -8.98 11.51 17.22
N TYR A 602 -9.69 10.38 17.15
CA TYR A 602 -9.59 9.31 18.15
C TYR A 602 -8.18 8.74 18.25
N ALA A 603 -7.50 8.54 17.11
CA ALA A 603 -6.10 8.08 17.11
C ALA A 603 -5.18 9.07 17.82
N ALA A 604 -5.31 10.37 17.52
CA ALA A 604 -4.54 11.42 18.18
C ALA A 604 -4.85 11.51 19.68
N ALA A 605 -6.12 11.40 20.08
CA ALA A 605 -6.53 11.41 21.48
C ALA A 605 -5.92 10.24 22.28
N LEU A 606 -5.91 9.03 21.72
CA LEU A 606 -5.26 7.85 22.34
C LEU A 606 -3.75 8.05 22.47
N GLN A 607 -3.09 8.64 21.47
CA GLN A 607 -1.66 8.94 21.53
C GLN A 607 -1.34 10.03 22.56
N LEU A 608 -2.15 11.07 22.68
CA LEU A 608 -2.00 12.10 23.72
C LEU A 608 -2.19 11.48 25.11
N ASP A 609 -3.27 10.71 25.30
CA ASP A 609 -3.59 10.07 26.58
C ASP A 609 -2.49 9.11 27.06
N SER A 610 -1.85 8.38 26.13
CA SER A 610 -0.82 7.39 26.47
C SER A 610 0.40 7.97 27.21
N VAL A 611 0.62 9.28 27.14
CA VAL A 611 1.73 9.96 27.83
C VAL A 611 1.32 10.76 29.06
N ASP A 612 0.02 10.77 29.37
CA ASP A 612 -0.52 11.33 30.62
C ASP A 612 -0.05 10.50 31.82
N ALA A 613 0.08 11.14 32.99
CA ALA A 613 0.35 10.45 34.25
C ALA A 613 -0.88 9.65 34.71
N GLU A 614 -2.09 10.15 34.43
CA GLU A 614 -3.37 9.52 34.76
C GLU A 614 -4.19 9.28 33.47
N PRO A 615 -3.81 8.29 32.64
CA PRO A 615 -4.47 8.03 31.37
C PRO A 615 -5.94 7.62 31.54
N GLN A 616 -6.82 8.18 30.70
CA GLN A 616 -8.24 7.84 30.59
C GLN A 616 -8.53 6.92 29.40
N GLN A 617 -7.58 6.08 29.00
CA GLN A 617 -7.62 5.27 27.78
C GLN A 617 -8.90 4.44 27.65
N HIS A 618 -9.37 3.84 28.75
CA HIS A 618 -10.61 3.06 28.79
C HIS A 618 -11.83 3.89 28.38
N ARG A 619 -11.92 5.16 28.79
CA ARG A 619 -13.03 6.07 28.41
C ARG A 619 -13.04 6.34 26.92
N ILE A 620 -11.87 6.62 26.33
CA ILE A 620 -11.74 6.87 24.89
C ILE A 620 -12.09 5.61 24.10
N ALA A 621 -11.56 4.46 24.52
CA ALA A 621 -11.80 3.19 23.87
C ALA A 621 -13.26 2.72 23.98
N MET A 622 -13.93 3.00 25.10
CA MET A 622 -15.36 2.71 25.27
C MET A 622 -16.23 3.52 24.30
N GLU A 623 -15.99 4.83 24.17
CA GLU A 623 -16.71 5.69 23.20
C GLU A 623 -16.47 5.24 21.76
N LEU A 624 -15.24 4.79 21.45
CA LEU A 624 -14.92 4.23 20.15
C LEU A 624 -15.66 2.91 19.91
N THR A 625 -15.75 2.05 20.92
CA THR A 625 -16.42 0.73 20.83
C THR A 625 -17.92 0.88 20.60
N THR A 626 -18.59 1.77 21.36
CA THR A 626 -20.04 2.00 21.23
C THR A 626 -20.43 2.49 19.85
N THR A 627 -19.55 3.25 19.21
CA THR A 627 -19.85 3.91 17.95
C THR A 627 -19.24 3.23 16.72
N TRP A 628 -18.38 2.22 16.94
CA TRP A 628 -17.67 1.50 15.89
C TRP A 628 -18.58 0.94 14.76
N PRO A 629 -19.74 0.32 15.06
CA PRO A 629 -20.63 -0.22 14.03
C PRO A 629 -21.26 0.86 13.14
N ASP A 630 -21.42 2.07 13.68
CA ASP A 630 -22.08 3.19 12.99
C ASP A 630 -21.13 3.98 12.08
N LEU A 631 -19.83 3.68 12.11
CA LEU A 631 -18.84 4.36 11.30
C LEU A 631 -19.01 4.00 9.82
N ARG A 632 -19.55 4.97 9.06
CA ARG A 632 -19.73 4.85 7.61
C ARG A 632 -18.76 5.76 6.88
N ALA A 633 -18.23 5.29 5.76
CA ALA A 633 -17.57 6.16 4.79
C ALA A 633 -18.17 5.90 3.40
N ARG A 634 -18.00 6.87 2.50
CA ARG A 634 -18.40 6.71 1.09
C ARG A 634 -17.61 5.58 0.40
N ASP A 635 -16.35 5.37 0.81
CA ASP A 635 -15.47 4.32 0.32
C ASP A 635 -15.09 3.33 1.44
N PRO A 636 -15.50 2.05 1.34
CA PRO A 636 -15.08 1.01 2.27
C PRO A 636 -13.56 0.82 2.34
N HIS A 637 -12.83 1.05 1.25
CA HIS A 637 -11.37 0.90 1.22
C HIS A 637 -10.68 2.01 2.03
N THR A 638 -11.02 3.28 1.79
CA THR A 638 -10.53 4.42 2.58
C THR A 638 -10.89 4.28 4.06
N LEU A 639 -12.08 3.77 4.37
CA LEU A 639 -12.46 3.46 5.76
C LEU A 639 -11.56 2.38 6.37
N ALA A 640 -11.34 1.27 5.65
CA ALA A 640 -10.47 0.19 6.12
C ALA A 640 -9.02 0.67 6.34
N VAL A 641 -8.47 1.49 5.44
CA VAL A 641 -7.14 2.09 5.59
C VAL A 641 -7.08 2.98 6.85
N THR A 642 -8.10 3.81 7.06
CA THR A 642 -8.17 4.71 8.22
C THR A 642 -8.34 3.93 9.53
N LYS A 643 -9.17 2.88 9.53
CA LYS A 643 -9.34 1.95 10.66
C LYS A 643 -8.03 1.22 10.97
N ASN A 644 -7.33 0.69 9.97
CA ASN A 644 -6.02 0.05 10.16
C ASN A 644 -4.99 1.00 10.78
N LEU A 645 -4.96 2.27 10.34
CA LEU A 645 -4.11 3.28 10.96
C LEU A 645 -4.47 3.52 12.43
N LEU A 646 -5.76 3.69 12.75
CA LEU A 646 -6.24 3.84 14.13
C LEU A 646 -5.86 2.64 14.99
N VAL A 647 -6.08 1.40 14.50
CA VAL A 647 -5.73 0.17 15.20
C VAL A 647 -4.24 0.11 15.53
N SER A 648 -3.38 0.45 14.56
CA SER A 648 -1.94 0.52 14.78
C SER A 648 -1.58 1.56 15.85
N ARG A 649 -2.18 2.76 15.82
CA ARG A 649 -1.96 3.80 16.85
C ARG A 649 -2.51 3.41 18.22
N PHE A 650 -3.64 2.72 18.26
CA PHE A 650 -4.24 2.24 19.49
C PHE A 650 -3.36 1.16 20.13
N GLY A 651 -2.84 0.20 19.35
CA GLY A 651 -1.86 -0.78 19.81
C GLY A 651 -0.58 -0.15 20.37
N GLU A 652 -0.03 0.87 19.69
CA GLU A 652 1.10 1.66 20.20
C GLU A 652 0.78 2.31 21.55
N ALA A 653 -0.40 2.93 21.69
CA ALA A 653 -0.85 3.57 22.91
C ALA A 653 -1.08 2.58 24.06
N LEU A 654 -1.65 1.40 23.80
CA LEU A 654 -1.86 0.33 24.79
C LEU A 654 -0.53 -0.11 25.40
N ARG A 655 0.48 -0.35 24.57
CA ARG A 655 1.83 -0.75 25.02
C ARG A 655 2.61 0.39 25.69
N GLU A 656 2.24 1.64 25.45
CA GLU A 656 2.85 2.79 26.13
C GLU A 656 2.30 2.91 27.57
N VAL A 657 0.98 2.85 27.73
CA VAL A 657 0.32 2.84 29.04
C VAL A 657 0.83 1.66 29.89
N ASP A 658 0.91 0.47 29.28
CA ASP A 658 1.42 -0.74 29.94
C ASP A 658 2.86 -0.58 30.44
N ARG A 659 3.74 -0.02 29.62
CA ARG A 659 5.17 0.18 29.98
C ARG A 659 5.35 1.17 31.12
N ARG A 660 4.48 2.18 31.21
CA ARG A 660 4.49 3.17 32.29
C ARG A 660 3.89 2.62 33.58
N ASN A 661 3.16 1.49 33.51
CA ASN A 661 2.49 0.85 34.63
C ASN A 661 1.61 1.83 35.43
N SER A 662 0.96 2.77 34.72
CA SER A 662 0.11 3.80 35.34
C SER A 662 -1.30 3.29 35.62
N VAL A 663 -1.93 2.64 34.63
CA VAL A 663 -3.28 2.07 34.69
C VAL A 663 -3.34 0.80 33.83
N HIS A 664 -4.32 -0.08 34.08
CA HIS A 664 -4.60 -1.22 33.20
C HIS A 664 -4.94 -0.74 31.78
N PRO A 665 -4.24 -1.21 30.73
CA PRO A 665 -4.51 -0.82 29.35
C PRO A 665 -5.87 -1.35 28.84
N ALA A 666 -6.47 -0.63 27.90
CA ALA A 666 -7.79 -0.92 27.31
C ALA A 666 -7.82 -2.11 26.30
N TYR A 667 -7.22 -3.26 26.64
CA TYR A 667 -7.18 -4.44 25.76
C TYR A 667 -8.56 -5.09 25.59
N THR A 668 -9.44 -4.99 26.59
CA THR A 668 -10.82 -5.50 26.52
C THR A 668 -11.62 -4.77 25.44
N GLU A 669 -11.51 -3.44 25.38
CA GLU A 669 -12.19 -2.61 24.38
C GLU A 669 -11.61 -2.86 22.98
N ALA A 670 -10.28 -3.01 22.87
CA ALA A 670 -9.65 -3.39 21.60
C ALA A 670 -10.18 -4.74 21.06
N PHE A 671 -10.40 -5.71 21.95
CA PHE A 671 -10.98 -7.00 21.59
C PHE A 671 -12.46 -6.84 21.16
N GLU A 672 -13.25 -6.04 21.88
CA GLU A 672 -14.64 -5.74 21.50
C GLU A 672 -14.76 -5.08 20.12
N ILE A 673 -13.88 -4.14 19.81
CA ILE A 673 -13.80 -3.54 18.47
C ILE A 673 -13.55 -4.62 17.41
N GLY A 674 -12.68 -5.59 17.69
CA GLY A 674 -12.44 -6.73 16.80
C GLY A 674 -13.70 -7.57 16.57
N ARG A 675 -14.48 -7.82 17.62
CA ARG A 675 -15.75 -8.58 17.55
C ARG A 675 -16.79 -7.87 16.67
N LEU A 676 -16.83 -6.53 16.74
CA LEU A 676 -17.75 -5.69 15.97
C LEU A 676 -17.28 -5.50 14.51
N GLU A 677 -15.98 -5.58 14.23
CA GLU A 677 -15.41 -5.23 12.94
C GLU A 677 -15.70 -6.27 11.84
N PRO A 678 -16.35 -5.88 10.72
CA PRO A 678 -16.58 -6.79 9.60
C PRO A 678 -15.33 -6.99 8.71
N SER A 679 -14.44 -5.99 8.59
CA SER A 679 -13.27 -6.09 7.72
C SER A 679 -12.25 -7.10 8.24
N TYR A 680 -11.97 -8.13 7.45
CA TYR A 680 -10.92 -9.11 7.74
C TYR A 680 -9.56 -8.46 8.03
N SER A 681 -9.13 -7.50 7.18
CA SER A 681 -7.82 -6.84 7.32
C SER A 681 -7.67 -6.11 8.66
N VAL A 682 -8.72 -5.42 9.10
CA VAL A 682 -8.74 -4.65 10.36
C VAL A 682 -8.76 -5.60 11.56
N ARG A 683 -9.50 -6.72 11.49
CA ARG A 683 -9.49 -7.74 12.55
C ARG A 683 -8.13 -8.41 12.71
N VAL A 684 -7.45 -8.74 11.61
CA VAL A 684 -6.09 -9.30 11.66
C VAL A 684 -5.12 -8.30 12.28
N ALA A 685 -5.20 -7.02 11.91
CA ALA A 685 -4.38 -5.97 12.51
C ALA A 685 -4.64 -5.86 14.04
N LEU A 686 -5.91 -5.88 14.47
CA LEU A 686 -6.28 -5.87 15.89
C LEU A 686 -5.70 -7.07 16.63
N ALA A 687 -5.82 -8.28 16.06
CA ALA A 687 -5.28 -9.49 16.67
C ALA A 687 -3.75 -9.42 16.82
N GLN A 688 -3.03 -8.87 15.85
CA GLN A 688 -1.58 -8.70 15.93
C GLN A 688 -1.16 -7.67 16.97
N GLU A 689 -1.88 -6.54 17.08
CA GLU A 689 -1.61 -5.50 18.07
C GLU A 689 -1.90 -5.97 19.50
N ILE A 690 -3.02 -6.67 19.74
CA ILE A 690 -3.36 -7.27 21.04
C ILE A 690 -2.38 -8.41 21.37
N GLY A 691 -2.04 -9.25 20.38
CA GLY A 691 -1.07 -10.34 20.52
C GLY A 691 0.38 -9.90 20.70
N ALA A 692 0.67 -8.60 20.67
CA ALA A 692 1.93 -7.99 21.09
C ALA A 692 1.88 -7.41 22.52
N GLY A 693 0.72 -7.47 23.18
CA GLY A 693 0.46 -6.86 24.50
C GLY A 693 0.94 -7.63 25.72
N GLY A 694 1.56 -8.82 25.55
CA GLY A 694 2.25 -9.51 26.63
C GLY A 694 1.36 -9.98 27.78
N ASP A 695 1.89 -9.90 29.01
CA ASP A 695 1.25 -10.38 30.24
C ASP A 695 -0.08 -9.65 30.53
N SER A 696 -0.11 -8.33 30.34
CA SER A 696 -1.27 -7.49 30.64
C SER A 696 -2.45 -7.80 29.71
N ALA A 697 -2.20 -8.00 28.42
CA ALA A 697 -3.24 -8.41 27.48
C ALA A 697 -3.79 -9.81 27.81
N PHE A 698 -2.92 -10.75 28.18
CA PHE A 698 -3.33 -12.09 28.57
C PHE A 698 -4.17 -12.09 29.85
N ALA A 699 -3.74 -11.37 30.89
CA ALA A 699 -4.47 -11.29 32.16
C ALA A 699 -5.91 -10.78 32.00
N LEU A 700 -6.13 -9.81 31.11
CA LEU A 700 -7.46 -9.24 30.84
C LEU A 700 -8.34 -10.15 29.96
N LEU A 701 -7.74 -10.91 29.03
CA LEU A 701 -8.48 -11.70 28.05
C LEU A 701 -8.60 -13.20 28.39
N GLN A 702 -7.87 -13.68 29.40
CA GLN A 702 -7.76 -15.10 29.74
C GLN A 702 -9.11 -15.82 29.85
N ALA A 703 -10.12 -15.20 30.49
CA ALA A 703 -11.43 -15.80 30.66
C ALA A 703 -12.14 -16.10 29.32
N ARG A 704 -11.90 -15.28 28.30
CA ARG A 704 -12.49 -15.44 26.95
C ARG A 704 -11.72 -16.41 26.07
N LEU A 705 -10.40 -16.53 26.26
CA LEU A 705 -9.55 -17.41 25.45
C LEU A 705 -9.76 -18.91 25.77
N ARG A 706 -10.34 -19.22 26.93
CA ARG A 706 -10.72 -20.59 27.28
C ARG A 706 -11.94 -21.01 26.48
N LEU A 707 -11.86 -22.18 25.84
CA LEU A 707 -13.04 -22.81 25.26
C LEU A 707 -14.05 -23.10 26.38
N PRO A 708 -15.36 -22.95 26.12
CA PRO A 708 -16.37 -23.37 27.07
C PRO A 708 -16.15 -24.82 27.51
N GLU A 709 -16.05 -25.04 28.82
CA GLU A 709 -16.09 -26.37 29.44
C GLU A 709 -17.57 -26.77 29.49
N THR A 710 -18.02 -27.52 28.48
CA THR A 710 -19.29 -28.27 28.45
C THR A 710 -20.44 -27.64 29.25
N VAL A 711 -21.15 -26.69 28.66
CA VAL A 711 -22.59 -26.63 28.93
C VAL A 711 -23.17 -27.82 28.16
N ARG A 712 -23.74 -28.80 28.87
CA ARG A 712 -24.78 -29.64 28.27
C ARG A 712 -25.87 -28.67 27.87
N GLU A 713 -25.81 -28.13 26.66
CA GLU A 713 -27.04 -27.84 25.97
C GLU A 713 -27.74 -29.20 25.93
N GLU A 714 -28.78 -29.35 26.74
CA GLU A 714 -29.81 -30.32 26.39
C GLU A 714 -30.07 -30.12 24.91
N PRO A 715 -30.15 -31.19 24.10
CA PRO A 715 -30.58 -31.04 22.73
C PRO A 715 -31.97 -30.42 22.81
N MET A 716 -32.04 -29.09 22.71
CA MET A 716 -33.24 -28.41 22.31
C MET A 716 -33.52 -29.07 20.99
N GLU A 717 -34.54 -29.95 20.97
CA GLU A 717 -35.07 -30.52 19.75
C GLU A 717 -35.31 -29.33 18.83
N ARG A 718 -34.34 -29.08 17.95
CA ARG A 718 -34.54 -28.23 16.79
C ARG A 718 -35.65 -28.96 16.08
N SER A 719 -36.86 -28.42 16.20
CA SER A 719 -38.00 -28.88 15.41
C SER A 719 -37.51 -29.01 13.98
N GLY A 720 -37.88 -30.12 13.36
CA GLY A 720 -37.37 -30.56 12.06
C GLY A 720 -37.25 -29.40 11.07
N ASP A 721 -36.22 -29.52 10.24
CA ASP A 721 -35.73 -28.58 9.25
C ASP A 721 -36.84 -28.01 8.34
N TRP A 722 -37.64 -27.09 8.87
CA TRP A 722 -38.74 -26.48 8.15
C TRP A 722 -38.23 -25.67 6.96
N ARG A 723 -36.95 -25.28 6.95
CA ARG A 723 -36.29 -24.60 5.81
C ARG A 723 -35.97 -25.55 4.68
N LEU A 724 -35.61 -26.81 4.94
CA LEU A 724 -35.52 -27.85 3.90
C LEU A 724 -36.90 -28.24 3.36
N ASP A 725 -37.92 -28.34 4.22
CA ASP A 725 -39.31 -28.54 3.78
C ASP A 725 -39.86 -27.32 2.99
N LEU A 726 -39.47 -26.09 3.37
CA LEU A 726 -39.82 -24.87 2.63
C LEU A 726 -39.07 -24.78 1.29
N TRP A 727 -37.82 -25.26 1.22
CA TRP A 727 -37.01 -25.25 0.01
C TRP A 727 -37.40 -26.38 -0.97
N GLU A 728 -37.80 -27.54 -0.46
CA GLU A 728 -38.40 -28.63 -1.26
C GLU A 728 -39.82 -28.29 -1.73
N SER A 729 -40.62 -27.59 -0.91
CA SER A 729 -41.96 -27.11 -1.31
C SER A 729 -41.95 -25.90 -2.26
N GLN A 730 -40.81 -25.21 -2.41
CA GLN A 730 -40.60 -24.12 -3.36
C GLN A 730 -39.99 -24.55 -4.69
N GLN A 731 -39.77 -25.85 -4.93
CA GLN A 731 -39.47 -26.34 -6.26
C GLN A 731 -40.69 -26.12 -7.18
N PRO A 732 -40.53 -25.53 -8.37
CA PRO A 732 -41.66 -25.32 -9.26
C PRO A 732 -42.12 -26.66 -9.83
N ARG A 733 -43.16 -27.26 -9.23
CA ARG A 733 -44.03 -28.19 -9.96
C ARG A 733 -44.81 -27.37 -10.97
N GLU A 734 -44.58 -27.61 -12.24
CA GLU A 734 -45.33 -27.02 -13.34
C GLU A 734 -46.84 -27.22 -13.11
N THR A 735 -47.56 -26.16 -12.78
CA THR A 735 -48.95 -25.93 -13.19
C THR A 735 -49.38 -24.49 -12.87
N PRO A 736 -50.07 -23.79 -13.79
CA PRO A 736 -50.50 -22.41 -13.58
C PRO A 736 -51.81 -22.36 -12.79
N GLY A 737 -51.76 -21.81 -11.57
CA GLY A 737 -52.95 -21.58 -10.76
C GLY A 737 -52.62 -20.79 -9.50
N ARG A 738 -53.06 -19.54 -9.45
CA ARG A 738 -52.85 -18.59 -8.35
C ARG A 738 -53.51 -19.10 -7.05
N ALA A 739 -52.71 -19.40 -6.02
CA ALA A 739 -53.22 -19.75 -4.69
C ALA A 739 -53.55 -18.49 -3.84
N PRO A 740 -54.68 -18.47 -3.11
CA PRO A 740 -55.02 -17.41 -2.16
C PRO A 740 -54.37 -17.71 -0.80
N GLY A 741 -53.58 -16.78 -0.26
CA GLY A 741 -52.94 -16.93 1.07
C GLY A 741 -51.49 -16.44 1.20
N ALA A 742 -50.95 -15.68 0.25
CA ALA A 742 -49.65 -15.04 0.44
C ALA A 742 -49.78 -13.96 1.55
N PRO A 743 -48.94 -13.98 2.61
CA PRO A 743 -49.00 -12.99 3.67
C PRO A 743 -48.79 -11.58 3.10
N ALA A 744 -49.48 -10.60 3.66
CA ALA A 744 -49.36 -9.21 3.25
C ALA A 744 -47.90 -8.75 3.45
N ARG A 745 -47.40 -7.87 2.58
CA ARG A 745 -46.00 -7.35 2.63
C ARG A 745 -45.62 -6.77 4.01
N ASP A 746 -46.59 -6.33 4.80
CA ASP A 746 -46.39 -5.74 6.13
C ASP A 746 -46.04 -6.79 7.22
N ASP A 747 -46.48 -8.04 7.10
CA ASP A 747 -46.22 -9.12 8.08
C ASP A 747 -44.80 -9.72 7.95
N LEU A 748 -44.12 -9.47 6.83
CA LEU A 748 -42.75 -9.95 6.55
C LEU A 748 -41.67 -9.03 7.13
N VAL A 749 -42.00 -7.80 7.50
CA VAL A 749 -41.03 -6.81 7.98
C VAL A 749 -40.49 -7.14 9.38
N PRO A 750 -41.29 -7.60 10.36
CA PRO A 750 -40.78 -8.01 11.68
C PRO A 750 -39.91 -9.27 11.61
N LEU A 751 -40.31 -10.27 10.81
CA LEU A 751 -39.55 -11.51 10.64
C LEU A 751 -38.18 -11.28 10.00
N ARG A 752 -38.10 -10.44 8.95
CA ARG A 752 -36.83 -10.06 8.33
C ARG A 752 -35.89 -9.34 9.30
N ARG A 753 -36.41 -8.49 10.19
CA ARG A 753 -35.60 -7.82 11.21
C ARG A 753 -35.06 -8.81 12.25
N LEU A 754 -35.86 -9.80 12.67
CA LEU A 754 -35.41 -10.87 13.57
C LEU A 754 -34.31 -11.71 12.91
N GLU A 755 -34.49 -12.12 11.66
CA GLU A 755 -33.47 -12.85 10.89
C GLU A 755 -32.17 -12.04 10.73
N GLU A 756 -32.27 -10.72 10.50
CA GLU A 756 -31.11 -9.83 10.42
C GLU A 756 -30.36 -9.76 11.76
N THR A 757 -31.09 -9.66 12.89
CA THR A 757 -30.48 -9.63 14.23
C THR A 757 -29.82 -10.96 14.60
N GLU A 758 -30.48 -12.09 14.35
CA GLU A 758 -29.91 -13.42 14.60
C GLU A 758 -28.64 -13.65 13.76
N ARG A 759 -28.67 -13.24 12.47
CA ARG A 759 -27.51 -13.31 11.59
C ARG A 759 -26.34 -12.47 12.11
N GLU A 760 -26.62 -11.25 12.57
CA GLU A 760 -25.59 -10.38 13.12
C GLU A 760 -24.98 -10.94 14.42
N GLU A 761 -25.79 -11.57 15.27
CA GLU A 761 -25.32 -12.23 16.49
C GLU A 761 -24.42 -13.43 16.19
N GLU A 762 -24.83 -14.32 15.26
CA GLU A 762 -24.00 -15.43 14.80
C GLU A 762 -22.68 -14.95 14.17
N GLU A 763 -22.72 -13.87 13.37
CA GLU A 763 -21.53 -13.24 12.81
C GLU A 763 -20.58 -12.71 13.89
N ARG A 764 -21.12 -12.05 14.92
CA ARG A 764 -20.32 -11.54 16.05
C ARG A 764 -19.70 -12.69 16.85
N GLN A 765 -20.44 -13.76 17.10
CA GLN A 765 -19.92 -14.96 17.76
C GLN A 765 -18.82 -15.63 16.93
N SER A 766 -19.04 -15.80 15.63
CA SER A 766 -18.02 -16.36 14.73
C SER A 766 -16.74 -15.51 14.70
N ARG A 767 -16.87 -14.18 14.75
CA ARG A 767 -15.72 -13.25 14.82
C ARG A 767 -14.99 -13.35 16.16
N ASP A 768 -15.72 -13.47 17.26
CA ASP A 768 -15.17 -13.67 18.60
C ASP A 768 -14.28 -14.93 18.66
N GLU A 769 -14.82 -16.07 18.24
CA GLU A 769 -14.10 -17.34 18.25
C GLU A 769 -12.87 -17.31 17.32
N THR A 770 -13.00 -16.68 16.14
CA THR A 770 -11.89 -16.50 15.19
C THR A 770 -10.77 -15.65 15.79
N LEU A 771 -11.11 -14.55 16.48
CA LEU A 771 -10.13 -13.69 17.14
C LEU A 771 -9.39 -14.42 18.25
N CYS A 772 -10.11 -15.19 19.08
CA CYS A 772 -9.49 -16.04 20.09
C CYS A 772 -8.48 -17.01 19.47
N ALA A 773 -8.86 -17.70 18.39
CA ALA A 773 -7.98 -18.63 17.69
C ALA A 773 -6.71 -17.97 17.12
N TRP A 774 -6.80 -16.73 16.62
CA TRP A 774 -5.62 -15.97 16.18
C TRP A 774 -4.72 -15.53 17.34
N LEU A 775 -5.32 -15.12 18.47
CA LEU A 775 -4.61 -14.52 19.60
C LEU A 775 -3.80 -15.52 20.42
N ILE A 776 -4.29 -16.75 20.61
CA ILE A 776 -3.67 -17.72 21.51
C ILE A 776 -2.20 -17.99 21.12
N PRO A 777 -1.86 -18.35 19.86
CA PRO A 777 -0.45 -18.54 19.47
C PRO A 777 0.41 -17.27 19.57
N LEU A 778 -0.19 -16.09 19.31
CA LEU A 778 0.53 -14.81 19.40
C LEU A 778 0.92 -14.47 20.84
N LEU A 779 0.02 -14.73 21.79
CA LEU A 779 0.20 -14.48 23.22
C LEU A 779 1.22 -15.41 23.86
N VAL A 780 1.30 -16.69 23.44
CA VAL A 780 2.35 -17.62 23.87
C VAL A 780 3.75 -17.03 23.61
N GLY A 781 3.94 -16.34 22.49
CA GLY A 781 5.20 -15.67 22.16
C GLY A 781 5.49 -14.40 22.96
N SER A 782 4.45 -13.67 23.40
CA SER A 782 4.62 -12.37 24.08
C SER A 782 4.65 -12.46 25.61
N VAL A 783 3.90 -13.38 26.22
CA VAL A 783 3.76 -13.55 27.69
C VAL A 783 5.03 -14.10 28.32
N ALA A 784 5.50 -13.48 29.42
CA ALA A 784 6.66 -13.94 30.20
C ALA A 784 6.42 -15.34 30.78
N LEU A 785 7.42 -16.23 30.71
CA LEU A 785 7.32 -17.55 31.31
C LEU A 785 7.21 -17.43 32.84
N ARG A 786 5.99 -17.55 33.36
CA ARG A 786 5.74 -17.80 34.78
C ARG A 786 5.49 -19.31 34.96
N ARG A 787 6.10 -19.91 35.98
CA ARG A 787 6.06 -21.36 36.25
C ARG A 787 4.80 -21.85 36.98
N HIS A 788 3.70 -21.13 36.94
CA HIS A 788 2.49 -21.50 37.68
C HIS A 788 1.26 -21.45 36.75
N ARG A 789 0.30 -22.33 37.02
CA ARG A 789 -0.97 -22.60 36.31
C ARG A 789 -1.62 -21.36 35.69
N ASP A 790 -2.48 -21.58 34.69
CA ASP A 790 -3.22 -20.54 33.97
C ASP A 790 -2.35 -19.77 32.97
N THR A 791 -1.61 -20.50 32.15
CA THR A 791 -0.72 -19.94 31.13
C THR A 791 -1.34 -20.02 29.72
N PRO A 792 -0.94 -19.16 28.76
CA PRO A 792 -1.39 -19.28 27.37
C PRO A 792 -0.96 -20.62 26.73
N TYR A 793 0.06 -21.28 27.28
CA TYR A 793 0.53 -22.60 26.85
C TYR A 793 -0.54 -23.67 27.13
N GLU A 794 -1.10 -23.71 28.34
CA GLU A 794 -2.16 -24.66 28.70
C GLU A 794 -3.42 -24.47 27.85
N ILE A 795 -3.79 -23.20 27.59
CA ILE A 795 -4.91 -22.86 26.71
C ILE A 795 -4.63 -23.32 25.27
N LEU A 796 -3.45 -23.06 24.72
CA LEU A 796 -3.12 -23.53 23.37
C LEU A 796 -3.18 -25.06 23.26
N ALA A 797 -2.60 -25.77 24.24
CA ALA A 797 -2.63 -27.23 24.27
C ALA A 797 -4.07 -27.80 24.34
N SER A 798 -5.00 -27.12 25.02
CA SER A 798 -6.40 -27.57 25.07
C SER A 798 -7.09 -27.41 23.72
N TRP A 799 -6.84 -26.31 23.01
CA TRP A 799 -7.36 -26.11 21.65
C TRP A 799 -6.79 -27.14 20.66
N VAL A 800 -5.46 -27.37 20.67
CA VAL A 800 -4.81 -28.33 19.78
C VAL A 800 -5.32 -29.76 20.01
N ARG A 801 -5.59 -30.15 21.27
CA ARG A 801 -6.16 -31.48 21.58
C ARG A 801 -7.54 -31.71 20.98
N ARG A 802 -8.35 -30.67 20.77
CA ARG A 802 -9.69 -30.77 20.15
C ARG A 802 -9.66 -30.82 18.62
N VAL A 803 -8.50 -30.62 17.98
CA VAL A 803 -8.33 -30.76 16.52
C VAL A 803 -8.41 -32.24 16.15
N GLY A 804 -9.31 -32.59 15.24
CA GLY A 804 -9.51 -33.98 14.79
C GLY A 804 -9.96 -34.97 15.87
N ALA A 805 -10.39 -34.50 17.05
CA ALA A 805 -10.81 -35.36 18.16
C ALA A 805 -12.21 -35.97 17.92
N GLN A 806 -12.41 -37.24 18.30
CA GLN A 806 -13.73 -37.91 18.26
C GLN A 806 -14.26 -38.32 19.65
N GLY A 807 -13.76 -37.72 20.75
CA GLY A 807 -14.25 -38.02 22.11
C GLY A 807 -13.52 -37.34 23.27
N VAL A 808 -14.03 -37.61 24.49
CA VAL A 808 -13.63 -37.24 25.89
C VAL A 808 -13.34 -35.77 26.20
N ASP A 809 -12.59 -35.03 25.38
CA ASP A 809 -12.11 -33.65 25.66
C ASP A 809 -13.07 -32.52 25.18
N GLY A 810 -14.32 -32.88 24.82
CA GLY A 810 -15.35 -31.98 24.29
C GLY A 810 -15.60 -32.14 22.78
N PRO A 811 -16.49 -31.33 22.16
CA PRO A 811 -16.75 -31.39 20.73
C PRO A 811 -15.49 -30.99 19.92
N PRO A 812 -15.23 -31.62 18.76
CA PRO A 812 -14.12 -31.24 17.90
C PRO A 812 -14.22 -29.80 17.44
N LEU A 813 -13.07 -29.17 17.21
CA LEU A 813 -13.03 -27.87 16.56
C LEU A 813 -13.58 -27.98 15.14
N ASN A 814 -14.41 -27.01 14.76
CA ASN A 814 -14.89 -26.92 13.38
C ASN A 814 -13.76 -26.45 12.45
N ALA A 815 -13.90 -26.73 11.14
CA ALA A 815 -12.85 -26.42 10.16
C ALA A 815 -12.50 -24.92 10.10
N THR A 816 -13.45 -24.01 10.33
CA THR A 816 -13.18 -22.56 10.36
C THR A 816 -12.24 -22.19 11.51
N LEU A 817 -12.45 -22.75 12.70
CA LEU A 817 -11.59 -22.52 13.87
C LEU A 817 -10.23 -23.21 13.74
N GLU A 818 -10.18 -24.40 13.13
CA GLU A 818 -8.89 -25.04 12.81
C GLU A 818 -8.06 -24.16 11.88
N VAL A 819 -8.69 -23.59 10.84
CA VAL A 819 -8.02 -22.66 9.92
C VAL A 819 -7.55 -21.40 10.65
N ALA A 820 -8.41 -20.80 11.48
CA ALA A 820 -8.06 -19.61 12.25
C ALA A 820 -6.87 -19.89 13.19
N LEU A 821 -6.89 -21.00 13.93
CA LEU A 821 -5.80 -21.38 14.83
C LEU A 821 -4.48 -21.58 14.06
N ALA A 822 -4.53 -22.24 12.89
CA ALA A 822 -3.36 -22.38 12.01
C ALA A 822 -2.84 -21.03 11.49
N GLN A 823 -3.72 -20.08 11.16
CA GLN A 823 -3.33 -18.72 10.81
C GLN A 823 -2.64 -18.01 11.97
N GLY A 824 -3.14 -18.18 13.21
CA GLY A 824 -2.49 -17.70 14.43
C GLY A 824 -1.05 -18.20 14.59
N PHE A 825 -0.84 -19.51 14.39
CA PHE A 825 0.50 -20.11 14.36
C PHE A 825 1.38 -19.49 13.26
N LYS A 826 0.85 -19.28 12.06
CA LYS A 826 1.58 -18.65 10.94
C LYS A 826 1.96 -17.20 11.26
N PHE A 827 1.10 -16.43 11.92
CA PHE A 827 1.42 -15.08 12.39
C PHE A 827 2.54 -15.08 13.44
N ALA A 828 2.49 -16.01 14.40
CA ALA A 828 3.55 -16.17 15.40
C ALA A 828 4.88 -16.62 14.76
N ALA A 829 4.82 -17.52 13.77
CA ALA A 829 5.98 -18.03 13.04
C ALA A 829 6.68 -16.99 12.16
N ASN A 830 5.95 -15.95 11.71
CA ASN A 830 6.55 -14.87 10.93
C ASN A 830 7.56 -14.03 11.73
N ARG A 831 7.61 -14.16 13.07
CA ARG A 831 8.56 -13.44 13.93
C ARG A 831 9.93 -14.12 13.91
N ARG A 832 10.99 -13.39 13.54
CA ARG A 832 12.38 -13.88 13.58
C ARG A 832 12.90 -13.96 15.00
N ALA A 833 14.01 -14.66 15.25
CA ALA A 833 14.59 -14.83 16.59
C ALA A 833 15.00 -13.49 17.24
N ARG A 834 15.27 -12.44 16.44
CA ARG A 834 15.54 -11.08 16.95
C ARG A 834 14.28 -10.33 17.40
N HIS A 835 13.09 -10.83 17.12
CA HIS A 835 11.85 -10.17 17.48
C HIS A 835 11.60 -10.25 19.01
N PRO A 836 11.14 -9.16 19.67
CA PRO A 836 10.94 -9.15 21.14
C PRO A 836 10.04 -10.28 21.68
N HIS A 837 9.09 -10.72 20.86
CA HIS A 837 8.11 -11.77 21.18
C HIS A 837 8.44 -13.13 20.53
N ALA A 838 9.70 -13.39 20.17
CA ALA A 838 10.16 -14.65 19.59
C ALA A 838 11.18 -15.35 20.50
N ARG A 839 10.80 -15.55 21.77
CA ARG A 839 11.66 -16.21 22.75
C ARG A 839 11.95 -17.67 22.34
N PRO A 840 13.17 -18.19 22.51
CA PRO A 840 13.53 -19.55 22.05
C PRO A 840 12.60 -20.65 22.58
N GLN A 841 12.29 -20.63 23.88
CA GLN A 841 11.41 -21.64 24.52
C GLN A 841 9.97 -21.58 23.97
N ALA A 842 9.43 -20.38 23.76
CA ALA A 842 8.09 -20.22 23.20
C ALA A 842 8.05 -20.68 21.74
N ARG A 843 9.11 -20.42 20.97
CA ARG A 843 9.25 -20.84 19.57
C ARG A 843 9.28 -22.36 19.43
N GLU A 844 10.06 -23.04 20.27
CA GLU A 844 10.15 -24.50 20.30
C GLU A 844 8.78 -25.12 20.63
N TYR A 845 8.15 -24.64 21.70
CA TYR A 845 6.81 -25.09 22.09
C TYR A 845 5.76 -24.88 20.99
N LEU A 846 5.73 -23.69 20.36
CA LEU A 846 4.81 -23.40 19.26
C LEU A 846 5.04 -24.30 18.05
N ALA A 847 6.30 -24.59 17.71
CA ALA A 847 6.64 -25.49 16.62
C ALA A 847 6.18 -26.93 16.91
N GLU A 848 6.35 -27.42 18.15
CA GLU A 848 5.86 -28.72 18.58
C GLU A 848 4.32 -28.81 18.51
N GLN A 849 3.61 -27.80 19.04
CA GLN A 849 2.14 -27.76 18.99
C GLN A 849 1.61 -27.66 17.56
N ALA A 850 2.27 -26.90 16.70
CA ALA A 850 1.90 -26.81 15.28
C ALA A 850 2.13 -28.14 14.54
N LEU A 851 3.19 -28.88 14.88
CA LEU A 851 3.45 -30.21 14.32
C LEU A 851 2.42 -31.24 14.82
N ASP A 852 2.03 -31.19 16.09
CA ASP A 852 0.95 -32.04 16.63
C ASP A 852 -0.39 -31.73 15.94
N MET A 853 -0.72 -30.45 15.80
CA MET A 853 -1.90 -30.00 15.06
C MET A 853 -1.87 -30.45 13.59
N LEU A 854 -0.71 -30.37 12.92
CA LEU A 854 -0.56 -30.82 11.54
C LEU A 854 -0.86 -32.33 11.42
N ARG A 855 -0.42 -33.14 12.38
CA ARG A 855 -0.68 -34.59 12.39
C ARG A 855 -2.15 -34.93 12.64
N ARG A 856 -2.86 -34.12 13.45
CA ARG A 856 -4.28 -34.31 13.76
C ARG A 856 -5.22 -33.78 12.67
N SER A 857 -4.82 -32.71 11.98
CA SER A 857 -5.65 -32.05 10.98
C SER A 857 -5.74 -32.82 9.66
N ARG A 858 -6.97 -32.97 9.14
CA ARG A 858 -7.25 -33.56 7.82
C ARG A 858 -7.50 -32.48 6.76
N PHE A 859 -7.98 -31.30 7.17
CA PHE A 859 -8.34 -30.23 6.25
C PHE A 859 -7.12 -29.62 5.53
N TRP A 860 -7.14 -29.63 4.19
CA TRP A 860 -5.99 -29.27 3.36
C TRP A 860 -5.45 -27.85 3.60
N PHE A 861 -6.32 -26.88 3.87
CA PHE A 861 -5.89 -25.48 4.05
C PHE A 861 -5.23 -25.25 5.40
N THR A 862 -5.73 -25.92 6.45
CA THR A 862 -5.08 -25.98 7.77
C THR A 862 -3.68 -26.59 7.64
N ARG A 863 -3.56 -27.74 6.96
CA ARG A 863 -2.28 -28.41 6.71
C ARG A 863 -1.29 -27.52 5.95
N LEU A 864 -1.74 -26.87 4.88
CA LEU A 864 -0.92 -25.91 4.09
C LEU A 864 -0.42 -24.75 4.96
N THR A 865 -1.30 -24.18 5.78
CA THR A 865 -0.98 -23.03 6.64
C THR A 865 0.04 -23.41 7.71
N LEU A 866 -0.10 -24.59 8.32
CA LEU A 866 0.85 -25.12 9.31
C LEU A 866 2.20 -25.47 8.68
N LEU A 867 2.23 -26.01 7.45
CA LEU A 867 3.50 -26.22 6.73
C LEU A 867 4.26 -24.91 6.54
N HIS A 868 3.57 -23.81 6.18
CA HIS A 868 4.20 -22.50 6.07
C HIS A 868 4.75 -22.05 7.42
N ALA A 869 4.00 -22.21 8.52
CA ALA A 869 4.44 -21.85 9.86
C ALA A 869 5.69 -22.63 10.30
N LEU A 870 5.68 -23.97 10.18
CA LEU A 870 6.82 -24.84 10.49
C LEU A 870 8.07 -24.46 9.68
N THR A 871 7.88 -24.19 8.39
CA THR A 871 8.98 -23.77 7.51
C THR A 871 9.64 -22.48 7.99
N LEU A 872 8.86 -21.51 8.49
CA LEU A 872 9.40 -20.25 9.03
C LEU A 872 10.18 -20.45 10.34
N TRP A 873 9.78 -21.40 11.18
CA TRP A 873 10.52 -21.73 12.41
C TRP A 873 11.81 -22.52 12.17
N GLU A 874 11.92 -23.28 11.08
CA GLU A 874 13.17 -23.99 10.74
C GLU A 874 14.21 -23.12 10.03
N LEU A 875 13.84 -21.93 9.55
CA LEU A 875 14.78 -21.06 8.87
C LEU A 875 15.86 -20.51 9.83
N PRO A 876 17.15 -20.59 9.44
CA PRO A 876 18.25 -20.09 10.27
C PRO A 876 18.32 -18.56 10.21
N ASP A 877 18.45 -17.93 11.38
CA ASP A 877 18.32 -16.47 11.50
C ASP A 877 19.65 -15.69 11.38
N GLY A 878 20.79 -16.39 11.46
CA GLY A 878 22.14 -15.81 11.47
C GLY A 878 22.76 -15.61 10.08
N ALA A 879 23.38 -14.44 9.85
CA ALA A 879 24.06 -14.10 8.59
C ALA A 879 25.46 -14.76 8.43
N GLY A 880 25.99 -15.38 9.49
CA GLY A 880 27.34 -15.98 9.50
C GLY A 880 27.40 -17.47 9.12
N THR A 881 26.27 -18.16 8.95
CA THR A 881 26.28 -19.58 8.57
C THR A 881 26.27 -19.74 7.06
N GLY A 882 27.36 -19.31 6.42
CA GLY A 882 27.74 -19.73 5.07
C GLY A 882 28.20 -21.19 5.01
N ALA A 883 28.23 -21.89 6.15
CA ALA A 883 28.41 -23.33 6.18
C ALA A 883 27.21 -24.02 5.52
N GLU A 884 27.49 -24.98 4.64
CA GLU A 884 26.54 -26.00 4.22
C GLU A 884 25.84 -26.58 5.46
N PRO A 885 24.57 -27.00 5.35
CA PRO A 885 23.83 -27.47 6.51
C PRO A 885 24.40 -28.81 6.99
N THR A 886 25.42 -28.77 7.85
CA THR A 886 26.12 -29.96 8.38
C THR A 886 25.49 -30.55 9.66
N GLY A 887 24.16 -30.42 9.82
CA GLY A 887 23.42 -30.90 11.01
C GLY A 887 22.07 -31.57 10.68
N PRO A 888 21.31 -32.03 11.69
CA PRO A 888 19.93 -32.49 11.50
C PRO A 888 19.12 -31.39 10.79
N GLY A 889 18.57 -31.68 9.60
CA GLY A 889 18.01 -30.66 8.69
C GLY A 889 18.84 -30.36 7.44
N ALA A 890 19.97 -31.04 7.25
CA ALA A 890 20.82 -31.02 6.03
C ALA A 890 20.06 -31.28 4.72
N ASP A 891 18.97 -32.04 4.81
CA ASP A 891 18.08 -32.36 3.70
C ASP A 891 16.66 -31.81 3.97
N PRO A 892 16.35 -30.60 3.49
CA PRO A 892 15.02 -30.01 3.60
C PRO A 892 13.91 -30.86 3.02
N GLU A 893 14.18 -31.70 2.01
CA GLU A 893 13.17 -32.59 1.42
C GLU A 893 12.73 -33.66 2.43
N ARG A 894 13.71 -34.27 3.10
CA ARG A 894 13.45 -35.27 4.13
C ARG A 894 12.71 -34.67 5.33
N LEU A 895 13.07 -33.46 5.75
CA LEU A 895 12.42 -32.77 6.87
C LEU A 895 10.94 -32.51 6.59
N VAL A 896 10.62 -31.89 5.45
CA VAL A 896 9.23 -31.63 5.06
C VAL A 896 8.47 -32.93 4.82
N GLY A 897 9.14 -33.95 4.25
CA GLY A 897 8.57 -35.29 4.10
C GLY A 897 8.23 -35.96 5.43
N GLN A 898 9.00 -35.72 6.48
CA GLN A 898 8.72 -36.22 7.84
C GLN A 898 7.51 -35.53 8.47
N TRP A 899 7.33 -34.22 8.25
CA TRP A 899 6.15 -33.50 8.73
C TRP A 899 4.85 -34.00 8.09
N LEU A 900 4.91 -34.36 6.80
CA LEU A 900 3.78 -34.89 6.04
C LEU A 900 3.61 -36.40 6.16
N ALA A 901 4.46 -37.10 6.90
CA ALA A 901 4.34 -38.54 7.07
C ALA A 901 3.06 -38.88 7.84
N SER A 902 2.05 -39.39 7.13
CA SER A 902 0.81 -39.92 7.72
C SER A 902 0.95 -41.41 8.00
N PRO A 903 0.53 -41.91 9.18
CA PRO A 903 0.52 -43.35 9.50
C PRO A 903 -0.35 -44.18 8.54
N GLU A 904 -1.39 -43.57 7.96
CA GLU A 904 -2.43 -44.26 7.17
C GLU A 904 -2.09 -44.38 5.67
N GLY A 905 -0.95 -43.82 5.21
CA GLY A 905 -0.58 -43.85 3.79
C GLY A 905 -1.55 -43.10 2.87
N THR A 906 -2.40 -42.25 3.45
CA THR A 906 -3.40 -41.43 2.75
C THR A 906 -2.71 -40.47 1.78
N ARG A 907 -3.29 -40.32 0.59
CA ARG A 907 -2.76 -39.40 -0.42
C ARG A 907 -2.99 -37.96 0.02
N GLU A 908 -1.93 -37.16 0.04
CA GLU A 908 -1.99 -35.73 0.35
C GLU A 908 -2.74 -34.92 -0.72
N HIS A 909 -3.37 -33.84 -0.28
CA HIS A 909 -4.09 -32.93 -1.17
C HIS A 909 -3.11 -32.22 -2.12
N PRO A 910 -3.41 -32.06 -3.43
CA PRO A 910 -2.47 -31.48 -4.40
C PRO A 910 -1.95 -30.08 -4.07
N PHE A 911 -2.74 -29.23 -3.37
CA PHE A 911 -2.24 -27.93 -2.89
C PHE A 911 -1.26 -28.05 -1.73
N VAL A 912 -1.40 -29.06 -0.88
CA VAL A 912 -0.47 -29.34 0.22
C VAL A 912 0.85 -29.88 -0.34
N GLU A 913 0.80 -30.78 -1.33
CA GLU A 913 2.00 -31.25 -2.05
C GLU A 913 2.74 -30.08 -2.72
N ALA A 914 2.00 -29.18 -3.38
CA ALA A 914 2.57 -28.00 -4.01
C ALA A 914 3.20 -27.02 -3.00
N ALA A 915 2.54 -26.80 -1.86
CA ALA A 915 3.07 -25.99 -0.78
C ALA A 915 4.35 -26.61 -0.19
N ALA A 916 4.38 -27.94 -0.02
CA ALA A 916 5.56 -28.67 0.44
C ALA A 916 6.76 -28.48 -0.50
N GLU A 917 6.55 -28.55 -1.83
CA GLU A 917 7.59 -28.23 -2.81
C GLU A 917 8.13 -26.79 -2.60
N LEU A 918 7.26 -25.81 -2.36
CA LEU A 918 7.65 -24.42 -2.12
C LEU A 918 8.37 -24.23 -0.77
N CYS A 919 7.96 -24.94 0.28
CA CYS A 919 8.61 -24.93 1.59
C CYS A 919 10.05 -25.44 1.51
N VAL A 920 10.28 -26.55 0.80
CA VAL A 920 11.64 -27.06 0.53
C VAL A 920 12.49 -25.98 -0.15
N ARG A 921 11.93 -25.25 -1.13
CA ARG A 921 12.66 -24.16 -1.81
C ARG A 921 12.93 -22.98 -0.88
N ALA A 922 11.99 -22.62 -0.01
CA ALA A 922 12.20 -21.59 0.99
C ALA A 922 13.39 -21.93 1.91
N LEU A 923 13.48 -23.19 2.36
CA LEU A 923 14.58 -23.67 3.20
C LEU A 923 15.92 -23.69 2.45
N LEU A 924 15.94 -24.22 1.22
CA LEU A 924 17.16 -24.30 0.40
C LEU A 924 17.71 -22.93 0.00
N THR A 925 16.83 -22.01 -0.39
CA THR A 925 17.24 -20.66 -0.82
C THR A 925 17.39 -19.69 0.34
N ARG A 926 16.87 -20.05 1.52
CA ARG A 926 16.65 -19.13 2.66
C ARG A 926 15.88 -17.87 2.24
N ARG A 927 14.94 -17.99 1.30
CA ARG A 927 14.09 -16.90 0.76
C ARG A 927 12.57 -17.15 0.94
N PRO A 928 12.04 -17.25 2.17
CA PRO A 928 10.60 -17.42 2.43
C PRO A 928 9.71 -16.41 1.71
N ASP A 929 10.12 -15.14 1.64
CA ASP A 929 9.44 -14.04 0.94
C ASP A 929 9.13 -14.32 -0.54
N ARG A 930 9.84 -15.27 -1.16
CA ARG A 930 9.62 -15.66 -2.56
C ARG A 930 8.71 -16.87 -2.73
N PHE A 931 8.54 -17.69 -1.70
CA PHE A 931 7.88 -19.00 -1.83
C PHE A 931 6.67 -19.17 -0.91
N LEU A 932 6.59 -18.40 0.17
CA LEU A 932 5.56 -18.46 1.20
C LEU A 932 4.84 -17.10 1.32
N TRP A 933 3.68 -17.08 1.99
CA TRP A 933 2.92 -15.87 2.29
C TRP A 933 2.25 -15.98 3.67
N ILE A 934 2.00 -14.83 4.31
CA ILE A 934 1.42 -14.74 5.65
C ILE A 934 -0.08 -14.53 5.60
N ASP A 935 -0.57 -13.70 4.69
CA ASP A 935 -2.00 -13.49 4.48
C ASP A 935 -2.29 -13.58 2.99
N GLU A 936 -3.28 -14.40 2.63
CA GLU A 936 -3.67 -14.59 1.23
C GLU A 936 -4.23 -13.29 0.62
N CYS A 937 -5.00 -12.56 1.43
CA CYS A 937 -5.68 -11.33 1.04
C CYS A 937 -4.65 -10.20 0.83
N GLY A 938 -3.80 -9.95 1.82
CA GLY A 938 -2.72 -8.97 1.73
C GLY A 938 -1.74 -9.28 0.60
N ALA A 939 -1.32 -10.54 0.43
CA ALA A 939 -0.36 -10.91 -0.61
C ALA A 939 -0.89 -10.65 -2.03
N THR A 940 -2.19 -10.85 -2.29
CA THR A 940 -2.80 -10.62 -3.62
C THR A 940 -3.29 -9.19 -3.84
N GLY A 941 -3.57 -8.44 -2.77
CA GLY A 941 -4.01 -7.05 -2.82
C GLY A 941 -2.93 -6.08 -3.32
N GLN A 942 -1.66 -6.34 -3.03
CA GLN A 942 -0.59 -5.35 -3.21
C GLN A 942 0.56 -5.78 -4.13
N VAL A 943 1.13 -4.81 -4.85
CA VAL A 943 2.37 -5.00 -5.64
C VAL A 943 3.57 -4.84 -4.72
N GLY A 944 4.10 -5.96 -4.23
CA GLY A 944 5.17 -5.99 -3.24
C GLY A 944 6.45 -5.24 -3.61
N SER A 945 7.14 -4.74 -2.59
CA SER A 945 8.49 -4.21 -2.70
C SER A 945 9.52 -5.34 -2.51
N GLN A 946 10.55 -5.37 -3.36
CA GLN A 946 11.64 -6.34 -3.18
C GLN A 946 12.61 -5.86 -2.09
N PRO A 947 13.11 -6.78 -1.25
CA PRO A 947 14.21 -6.49 -0.33
C PRO A 947 15.49 -6.14 -1.11
N ALA A 948 16.32 -5.27 -0.57
CA ALA A 948 17.49 -4.75 -1.26
C ALA A 948 18.60 -5.81 -1.43
N GLY A 949 18.75 -6.33 -2.66
CA GLY A 949 19.95 -7.02 -3.16
C GLY A 949 20.24 -8.43 -2.61
N ASP A 950 20.62 -9.35 -3.49
CA ASP A 950 21.15 -10.67 -3.13
C ASP A 950 22.54 -10.52 -2.49
N GLY A 951 22.64 -10.79 -1.19
CA GLY A 951 23.92 -10.90 -0.47
C GLY A 951 23.99 -10.15 0.86
N GLY A 952 23.03 -9.26 1.15
CA GLY A 952 22.94 -8.58 2.45
C GLY A 952 22.27 -9.45 3.51
N ALA A 953 22.73 -9.37 4.77
CA ALA A 953 22.00 -9.91 5.91
C ALA A 953 20.59 -9.30 5.96
N ARG A 954 19.55 -10.14 5.99
CA ARG A 954 18.14 -9.74 6.12
C ARG A 954 17.94 -8.87 7.36
N LYS A 955 17.27 -7.73 7.20
CA LYS A 955 17.27 -6.66 8.23
C LYS A 955 15.98 -6.66 9.06
N HIS A 956 14.84 -7.02 8.46
CA HIS A 956 13.53 -6.95 9.12
C HIS A 956 13.40 -7.93 10.30
N ARG A 957 12.59 -7.62 11.35
CA ARG A 957 12.28 -8.54 12.47
C ARG A 957 11.25 -9.63 12.14
N LEU A 958 10.53 -9.48 11.04
CA LEU A 958 9.66 -10.51 10.46
C LEU A 958 10.32 -11.17 9.25
N TRP A 959 10.01 -12.45 9.00
CA TRP A 959 10.47 -13.19 7.83
C TRP A 959 9.89 -12.66 6.52
N ILE A 960 8.62 -12.31 6.55
CA ILE A 960 7.85 -11.78 5.42
C ILE A 960 7.18 -10.48 5.90
N PRO A 961 7.72 -9.30 5.55
CA PRO A 961 7.15 -8.03 5.96
C PRO A 961 5.80 -7.75 5.26
N PRO A 962 4.91 -6.94 5.85
CA PRO A 962 3.64 -6.55 5.24
C PRO A 962 3.78 -5.86 3.88
N SER A 963 4.93 -5.27 3.57
CA SER A 963 5.25 -4.65 2.26
C SER A 963 5.59 -5.67 1.16
N THR A 964 5.57 -6.97 1.47
CA THR A 964 5.74 -8.07 0.52
C THR A 964 4.41 -8.37 -0.15
N GLY A 965 4.40 -8.44 -1.48
CA GLY A 965 3.19 -8.70 -2.26
C GLY A 965 3.47 -9.70 -3.37
N TRP A 966 2.45 -10.01 -4.16
CA TRP A 966 2.50 -11.10 -5.14
C TRP A 966 3.63 -10.98 -6.17
N SER A 967 4.09 -9.77 -6.50
CA SER A 967 5.18 -9.52 -7.46
C SER A 967 6.54 -10.10 -7.02
N THR A 968 6.75 -10.23 -5.71
CA THR A 968 7.97 -10.81 -5.11
C THR A 968 7.96 -12.34 -5.14
N LEU A 969 6.77 -12.93 -5.13
CA LEU A 969 6.59 -14.38 -5.13
C LEU A 969 7.08 -14.99 -6.44
N HIS A 970 7.64 -16.19 -6.34
CA HIS A 970 7.98 -17.03 -7.46
C HIS A 970 6.71 -17.38 -8.26
N PRO A 971 6.75 -17.46 -9.61
CA PRO A 971 5.57 -17.71 -10.44
C PRO A 971 4.71 -18.91 -10.00
N ARG A 972 5.34 -20.02 -9.58
CA ARG A 972 4.59 -21.18 -9.03
C ARG A 972 3.87 -20.88 -7.70
N ALA A 973 4.46 -20.08 -6.82
CA ALA A 973 3.80 -19.66 -5.58
C ALA A 973 2.61 -18.73 -5.89
N GLN A 974 2.76 -17.83 -6.88
CA GLN A 974 1.65 -16.99 -7.34
C GLN A 974 0.48 -17.82 -7.90
N GLN A 975 0.77 -18.85 -8.71
CA GLN A 975 -0.26 -19.76 -9.24
C GLN A 975 -0.95 -20.57 -8.15
N LEU A 976 -0.21 -21.03 -7.13
CA LEU A 976 -0.78 -21.73 -5.98
C LEU A 976 -1.70 -20.82 -5.18
N LEU A 977 -1.21 -19.63 -4.80
CA LEU A 977 -1.98 -18.62 -4.08
C LEU A 977 -3.27 -18.24 -4.84
N ALA A 978 -3.18 -18.07 -6.16
CA ALA A 978 -4.31 -17.77 -7.02
C ALA A 978 -5.42 -18.84 -6.94
N ASP A 979 -5.05 -20.12 -7.09
CA ASP A 979 -6.02 -21.22 -7.09
C ASP A 979 -6.54 -21.57 -5.69
N VAL A 980 -5.72 -21.40 -4.65
CA VAL A 980 -6.14 -21.50 -3.24
C VAL A 980 -7.22 -20.46 -2.94
N LEU A 981 -7.00 -19.19 -3.32
CA LEU A 981 -8.00 -18.14 -3.14
C LEU A 981 -9.28 -18.39 -3.94
N LEU A 982 -9.19 -18.91 -5.16
CA LEU A 982 -10.39 -19.29 -5.92
C LEU A 982 -11.22 -20.34 -5.18
N LEU A 983 -10.57 -21.36 -4.60
CA LEU A 983 -11.28 -22.41 -3.84
C LEU A 983 -11.88 -21.88 -2.54
N LEU A 984 -11.15 -21.04 -1.80
CA LEU A 984 -11.65 -20.41 -0.58
C LEU A 984 -12.82 -19.47 -0.87
N ASN A 985 -12.75 -18.64 -1.91
CA ASN A 985 -13.85 -17.74 -2.30
C ASN A 985 -15.11 -18.51 -2.74
N LEU A 986 -14.97 -19.73 -3.28
CA LEU A 986 -16.10 -20.60 -3.59
C LEU A 986 -16.73 -21.23 -2.34
N ALA A 987 -15.91 -21.58 -1.35
CA ALA A 987 -16.34 -22.24 -0.11
C ALA A 987 -16.90 -21.25 0.93
N GLU A 988 -16.21 -20.14 1.16
CA GLU A 988 -16.54 -19.14 2.20
C GLU A 988 -17.58 -18.11 1.75
N ARG A 989 -18.37 -18.41 0.71
CA ARG A 989 -19.48 -17.55 0.28
C ARG A 989 -20.76 -17.85 1.06
N GLY A 990 -21.60 -16.83 1.20
CA GLY A 990 -22.92 -16.92 1.83
C GLY A 990 -23.03 -16.01 3.05
N ASP A 991 -24.28 -15.66 3.37
CA ASP A 991 -24.61 -14.64 4.36
C ASP A 991 -24.55 -15.15 5.81
N TRP A 992 -24.57 -16.48 6.01
CA TRP A 992 -24.58 -17.11 7.32
C TRP A 992 -23.27 -17.88 7.60
N PRO A 993 -22.70 -17.80 8.82
CA PRO A 993 -21.49 -18.56 9.19
C PRO A 993 -21.63 -20.08 9.03
N SER A 994 -22.77 -20.64 9.43
CA SER A 994 -23.11 -22.07 9.32
C SER A 994 -23.06 -22.58 7.88
N ASP A 995 -23.54 -21.75 6.96
CA ASP A 995 -23.58 -21.98 5.53
C ASP A 995 -22.18 -22.04 4.91
N ARG A 996 -21.29 -21.14 5.35
CA ARG A 996 -19.87 -21.13 4.97
C ARG A 996 -19.16 -22.37 5.50
N LEU A 997 -19.41 -22.75 6.75
CA LEU A 997 -18.84 -23.96 7.36
C LEU A 997 -19.25 -25.23 6.59
N ARG A 998 -20.54 -25.36 6.25
CA ARG A 998 -21.05 -26.49 5.44
C ARG A 998 -20.34 -26.60 4.09
N ARG A 999 -20.19 -25.48 3.37
CA ARG A 999 -19.51 -25.43 2.07
C ARG A 999 -18.00 -25.68 2.18
N LEU A 1000 -17.37 -25.23 3.26
CA LEU A 1000 -15.98 -25.55 3.56
C LEU A 1000 -15.78 -27.05 3.72
N GLY A 1001 -16.72 -27.73 4.38
CA GLY A 1001 -16.76 -29.20 4.49
C GLY A 1001 -16.81 -29.92 3.15
N HIS A 1002 -17.43 -29.35 2.11
CA HIS A 1002 -17.42 -29.95 0.76
C HIS A 1002 -16.02 -29.95 0.12
N THR A 1003 -15.10 -29.13 0.63
CA THR A 1003 -13.70 -29.08 0.18
C THR A 1003 -12.76 -29.95 1.00
N ASP A 1004 -13.25 -30.59 2.08
CA ASP A 1004 -12.48 -31.53 2.89
C ASP A 1004 -12.37 -32.89 2.18
N ARG A 1005 -11.68 -32.89 1.04
CA ARG A 1005 -11.48 -34.03 0.16
C ARG A 1005 -10.01 -34.09 -0.29
N PRO A 1006 -9.46 -35.27 -0.58
CA PRO A 1006 -8.08 -35.40 -1.04
C PRO A 1006 -7.88 -35.00 -2.51
N ASP A 1007 -8.96 -34.86 -3.29
CA ASP A 1007 -8.93 -34.48 -4.70
C ASP A 1007 -9.26 -32.99 -4.92
N LEU A 1008 -8.79 -32.42 -6.02
CA LEU A 1008 -9.16 -31.06 -6.44
C LEU A 1008 -10.45 -31.06 -7.25
N PRO A 1009 -11.29 -30.03 -7.13
CA PRO A 1009 -12.51 -29.95 -7.92
C PRO A 1009 -12.19 -29.96 -9.42
N PRO A 1010 -13.04 -30.60 -10.25
CA PRO A 1010 -12.88 -30.64 -11.71
C PRO A 1010 -12.73 -29.25 -12.33
N CYS A 1011 -13.32 -28.23 -11.71
CA CYS A 1011 -13.26 -26.85 -12.17
C CYS A 1011 -11.87 -26.20 -12.05
N LEU A 1012 -10.98 -26.71 -11.18
CA LEU A 1012 -9.60 -26.23 -11.04
C LEU A 1012 -8.57 -27.16 -11.70
N SER A 1013 -8.91 -28.44 -11.84
CA SER A 1013 -7.98 -29.47 -12.35
C SER A 1013 -8.18 -29.82 -13.83
N ARG A 1014 -9.39 -29.67 -14.39
CA ARG A 1014 -9.73 -30.08 -15.76
C ARG A 1014 -10.23 -28.92 -16.60
N ASP A 1015 -11.34 -28.29 -16.23
CA ASP A 1015 -12.07 -27.30 -17.05
C ASP A 1015 -12.57 -26.14 -16.19
N ARG A 1016 -12.12 -24.90 -16.46
CA ARG A 1016 -12.49 -23.70 -15.69
C ARG A 1016 -13.80 -23.06 -16.15
N ARG A 1017 -14.39 -23.48 -17.26
CA ARG A 1017 -15.66 -22.90 -17.77
C ARG A 1017 -16.81 -22.90 -16.76
N PRO A 1018 -17.01 -23.94 -15.93
CA PRO A 1018 -18.00 -23.96 -14.83
C PRO A 1018 -17.91 -22.80 -13.84
N LEU A 1019 -16.74 -22.20 -13.65
CA LEU A 1019 -16.57 -21.07 -12.73
C LEU A 1019 -17.29 -19.81 -13.22
N ASP A 1020 -17.39 -19.61 -14.54
CA ASP A 1020 -18.07 -18.48 -15.19
C ASP A 1020 -17.87 -17.12 -14.45
N PRO A 1021 -16.65 -16.54 -14.50
CA PRO A 1021 -16.33 -15.32 -13.75
C PRO A 1021 -17.05 -14.06 -14.25
N SER A 1022 -17.75 -14.14 -15.39
CA SER A 1022 -18.45 -13.04 -16.07
C SER A 1022 -19.79 -12.65 -15.44
N ARG A 1023 -20.28 -13.38 -14.42
CA ARG A 1023 -21.60 -13.15 -13.83
C ARG A 1023 -21.64 -11.89 -12.95
N SER A 1024 -22.66 -11.06 -13.16
CA SER A 1024 -22.95 -9.85 -12.37
C SER A 1024 -24.29 -9.98 -11.63
N LEU A 1025 -24.49 -9.14 -10.59
CA LEU A 1025 -25.65 -9.14 -9.69
C LEU A 1025 -27.02 -9.05 -10.37
N ALA A 1026 -27.12 -8.56 -11.61
CA ALA A 1026 -28.39 -8.37 -12.31
C ALA A 1026 -29.10 -9.67 -12.75
N ARG A 1027 -28.51 -10.86 -12.54
CA ARG A 1027 -29.10 -12.18 -12.86
C ARG A 1027 -29.21 -13.04 -11.59
N THR A 1028 -30.03 -12.62 -10.63
CA THR A 1028 -30.12 -13.24 -9.28
C THR A 1028 -30.69 -14.66 -9.28
N ASP A 1029 -31.61 -15.01 -10.19
CA ASP A 1029 -32.42 -16.22 -10.05
C ASP A 1029 -31.69 -17.54 -10.38
N THR A 1030 -30.38 -17.51 -10.72
CA THR A 1030 -29.59 -18.70 -11.12
C THR A 1030 -28.22 -18.83 -10.42
N SER A 1031 -27.99 -18.08 -9.34
CA SER A 1031 -26.66 -17.94 -8.69
C SER A 1031 -26.39 -18.93 -7.55
N HIS A 1032 -27.23 -19.95 -7.37
CA HIS A 1032 -27.06 -20.93 -6.29
C HIS A 1032 -25.79 -21.76 -6.45
N ALA A 1033 -25.17 -22.08 -5.32
CA ALA A 1033 -24.04 -22.98 -5.29
C ALA A 1033 -24.42 -24.36 -5.87
N GLY A 1034 -23.63 -24.85 -6.81
CA GLY A 1034 -23.86 -26.12 -7.48
C GLY A 1034 -24.56 -26.02 -8.83
N SER A 1035 -25.14 -24.86 -9.18
CA SER A 1035 -25.98 -24.71 -10.38
C SER A 1035 -25.24 -24.81 -11.71
N ASN A 1036 -23.92 -24.58 -11.71
CA ASN A 1036 -23.09 -24.60 -12.92
C ASN A 1036 -21.95 -25.64 -12.83
N CYS A 1037 -22.09 -26.63 -11.96
CA CYS A 1037 -21.11 -27.70 -11.81
C CYS A 1037 -21.12 -28.65 -13.02
N LEU A 1038 -19.98 -29.32 -13.25
CA LEU A 1038 -19.95 -30.47 -14.15
C LEU A 1038 -20.74 -31.65 -13.55
N ASP A 1039 -21.32 -32.49 -14.40
CA ASP A 1039 -22.06 -33.68 -13.98
C ASP A 1039 -21.21 -34.56 -13.06
N GLY A 1040 -21.79 -34.97 -11.93
CA GLY A 1040 -21.10 -35.79 -10.92
C GLY A 1040 -20.04 -35.05 -10.08
N CYS A 1041 -19.98 -33.71 -10.13
CA CYS A 1041 -19.07 -32.94 -9.28
C CYS A 1041 -19.50 -32.98 -7.81
N ALA A 1042 -18.78 -33.75 -7.00
CA ALA A 1042 -19.08 -33.94 -5.58
C ALA A 1042 -18.83 -32.71 -4.69
N PHE A 1043 -18.29 -31.61 -5.23
CA PHE A 1043 -18.03 -30.37 -4.49
C PHE A 1043 -19.26 -29.45 -4.47
N GLY A 1044 -20.02 -29.37 -5.57
CA GLY A 1044 -21.22 -28.53 -5.63
C GLY A 1044 -20.97 -27.01 -5.44
N LEU A 1045 -19.80 -26.50 -5.82
CA LEU A 1045 -19.40 -25.11 -5.53
C LEU A 1045 -19.45 -24.14 -6.73
N CYS A 1046 -19.68 -24.57 -7.96
CA CYS A 1046 -19.75 -23.66 -9.12
C CYS A 1046 -21.18 -23.09 -9.28
N PRO A 1047 -21.36 -21.87 -9.81
CA PRO A 1047 -20.37 -20.95 -10.39
C PRO A 1047 -19.62 -20.12 -9.33
N TYR A 1048 -18.60 -19.37 -9.76
CA TYR A 1048 -17.88 -18.40 -8.93
C TYR A 1048 -18.84 -17.29 -8.45
N PRO A 1049 -18.70 -16.76 -7.21
CA PRO A 1049 -19.60 -15.74 -6.67
C PRO A 1049 -19.74 -14.55 -7.63
N PRO A 1050 -20.90 -13.87 -7.73
CA PRO A 1050 -21.04 -12.69 -8.58
C PRO A 1050 -20.22 -11.50 -8.04
N SER A 1051 -19.87 -10.57 -8.92
CA SER A 1051 -19.05 -9.40 -8.59
C SER A 1051 -19.79 -8.41 -7.69
N GLY A 1052 -19.17 -7.92 -6.62
CA GLY A 1052 -19.70 -6.83 -5.78
C GLY A 1052 -20.58 -7.26 -4.60
N LEU A 1053 -20.82 -8.56 -4.40
CA LEU A 1053 -21.28 -9.05 -3.09
C LEU A 1053 -20.11 -8.98 -2.11
N GLY A 1054 -20.33 -8.41 -0.93
CA GLY A 1054 -19.34 -8.35 0.16
C GLY A 1054 -18.98 -9.75 0.66
N GLY A 1055 -18.15 -10.47 -0.09
CA GLY A 1055 -17.63 -11.76 0.29
C GLY A 1055 -16.75 -11.67 1.53
N HIS A 1056 -16.63 -12.78 2.25
CA HIS A 1056 -15.79 -12.89 3.45
C HIS A 1056 -14.30 -12.57 3.15
N ARG A 1057 -13.86 -12.76 1.89
CA ARG A 1057 -12.54 -12.40 1.39
C ARG A 1057 -12.64 -11.38 0.24
N PRO A 1058 -11.64 -10.48 0.11
CA PRO A 1058 -11.59 -9.49 -0.96
C PRO A 1058 -11.43 -10.14 -2.34
N GLU A 1059 -11.93 -9.46 -3.37
CA GLU A 1059 -11.76 -9.90 -4.75
C GLU A 1059 -10.29 -9.77 -5.22
N LEU A 1060 -9.89 -10.62 -6.17
CA LEU A 1060 -8.56 -10.56 -6.76
C LEU A 1060 -8.38 -9.27 -7.58
N SER A 1061 -7.27 -8.57 -7.37
CA SER A 1061 -6.96 -7.32 -8.08
C SER A 1061 -6.76 -7.55 -9.60
N GLU A 1062 -7.07 -6.52 -10.41
CA GLU A 1062 -6.86 -6.56 -11.87
C GLU A 1062 -5.39 -6.85 -12.20
N ALA A 1063 -4.47 -6.19 -11.48
CA ALA A 1063 -3.03 -6.33 -11.66
C ALA A 1063 -2.57 -7.78 -11.40
N PHE A 1064 -3.08 -8.42 -10.33
CA PHE A 1064 -2.77 -9.82 -10.03
C PHE A 1064 -3.31 -10.77 -11.10
N CYS A 1065 -4.57 -10.61 -11.53
CA CYS A 1065 -5.16 -11.43 -12.59
C CYS A 1065 -4.38 -11.31 -13.91
N ARG A 1066 -3.90 -10.11 -14.23
CA ARG A 1066 -3.07 -9.84 -15.40
C ARG A 1066 -1.68 -10.46 -15.29
N ALA A 1067 -1.10 -10.47 -14.09
CA ALA A 1067 0.15 -11.16 -13.85
C ALA A 1067 0.02 -12.66 -14.14
N GLN A 1068 -1.07 -13.29 -13.70
CA GLN A 1068 -1.38 -14.69 -14.02
C GLN A 1068 -1.51 -14.92 -15.53
N PHE A 1069 -2.24 -14.04 -16.23
CA PHE A 1069 -2.33 -14.08 -17.70
C PHE A 1069 -0.94 -13.99 -18.37
N THR A 1070 -0.12 -13.06 -17.90
CA THR A 1070 1.21 -12.80 -18.46
C THR A 1070 2.13 -13.99 -18.25
N GLN A 1071 2.13 -14.60 -17.07
CA GLN A 1071 2.91 -15.82 -16.79
C GLN A 1071 2.55 -16.96 -17.75
N LEU A 1072 1.25 -17.15 -18.01
CA LEU A 1072 0.80 -18.15 -18.98
C LEU A 1072 1.21 -17.83 -20.42
N SER A 1073 1.53 -16.57 -20.73
CA SER A 1073 2.02 -16.12 -22.05
C SER A 1073 3.52 -16.34 -22.27
N HIS A 1074 4.28 -16.61 -21.19
CA HIS A 1074 5.71 -16.95 -21.28
C HIS A 1074 5.87 -18.41 -21.71
N SER A 1075 5.89 -18.66 -23.01
CA SER A 1075 6.22 -19.97 -23.56
C SER A 1075 7.72 -20.08 -23.79
N TRP A 1076 8.44 -20.75 -22.88
CA TRP A 1076 9.73 -21.36 -23.22
C TRP A 1076 9.47 -22.66 -23.98
N PRO A 1077 10.25 -23.00 -25.02
CA PRO A 1077 9.98 -24.14 -25.90
C PRO A 1077 9.96 -25.51 -25.20
N PHE A 1078 10.42 -25.61 -23.95
CA PHE A 1078 10.56 -26.87 -23.21
C PHE A 1078 9.84 -26.93 -21.85
N ALA A 1079 9.02 -25.93 -21.49
CA ALA A 1079 8.33 -25.89 -20.19
C ALA A 1079 6.85 -25.53 -20.33
N HIS A 1080 5.97 -26.36 -19.77
CA HIS A 1080 4.54 -26.04 -19.65
C HIS A 1080 4.38 -24.88 -18.65
N PRO A 1081 3.82 -23.73 -19.04
CA PRO A 1081 3.73 -22.54 -18.18
C PRO A 1081 2.68 -22.65 -17.06
N GLY A 1082 1.97 -23.77 -16.97
CA GLY A 1082 0.90 -24.01 -16.00
C GLY A 1082 1.38 -24.84 -14.82
N ALA A 1083 0.67 -24.74 -13.70
CA ALA A 1083 1.01 -25.49 -12.51
C ALA A 1083 0.81 -27.01 -12.68
N PRO A 1084 1.48 -27.87 -11.89
CA PRO A 1084 1.35 -29.32 -12.01
C PRO A 1084 -0.10 -29.84 -11.91
N TRP A 1085 -0.94 -29.23 -11.06
CA TRP A 1085 -2.34 -29.60 -10.91
C TRP A 1085 -3.25 -29.07 -12.03
N GLN A 1086 -2.78 -28.13 -12.86
CA GLN A 1086 -3.50 -27.56 -14.00
C GLN A 1086 -3.17 -28.26 -15.33
N ARG A 1087 -2.33 -29.31 -15.33
CA ARG A 1087 -1.81 -29.95 -16.56
C ARG A 1087 -2.89 -30.49 -17.49
N ARG A 1088 -4.09 -30.80 -16.98
CA ARG A 1088 -5.21 -31.28 -17.80
C ARG A 1088 -6.05 -30.13 -18.38
N THR A 1089 -5.81 -28.88 -17.99
CA THR A 1089 -6.48 -27.70 -18.52
C THR A 1089 -5.66 -27.07 -19.65
N ARG A 1090 -6.35 -26.65 -20.72
CA ARG A 1090 -5.68 -26.00 -21.87
C ARG A 1090 -5.17 -24.61 -21.48
N VAL A 1091 -3.92 -24.29 -21.83
CA VAL A 1091 -3.33 -22.97 -21.51
C VAL A 1091 -4.13 -21.80 -22.11
N ALA A 1092 -4.71 -21.98 -23.30
CA ALA A 1092 -5.57 -20.98 -23.93
C ALA A 1092 -6.83 -20.68 -23.09
N GLU A 1093 -7.39 -21.70 -22.44
CA GLU A 1093 -8.56 -21.59 -21.57
C GLU A 1093 -8.21 -20.88 -20.26
N LEU A 1094 -7.06 -21.23 -19.64
CA LEU A 1094 -6.55 -20.54 -18.46
C LEU A 1094 -6.32 -19.05 -18.73
N ARG A 1095 -5.74 -18.71 -19.90
CA ARG A 1095 -5.55 -17.31 -20.32
C ARG A 1095 -6.90 -16.59 -20.44
N LEU A 1096 -7.88 -17.21 -21.08
CA LEU A 1096 -9.22 -16.62 -21.23
C LEU A 1096 -9.91 -16.43 -19.88
N PHE A 1097 -9.76 -17.39 -18.95
CA PHE A 1097 -10.28 -17.29 -17.59
C PHE A 1097 -9.70 -16.08 -16.84
N TRP A 1098 -8.36 -15.95 -16.81
CA TRP A 1098 -7.69 -14.84 -16.14
C TRP A 1098 -7.98 -13.47 -16.79
N GLU A 1099 -8.15 -13.43 -18.11
CA GLU A 1099 -8.63 -12.23 -18.81
C GLU A 1099 -10.04 -11.83 -18.35
N ARG A 1100 -10.96 -12.79 -18.20
CA ARG A 1100 -12.32 -12.53 -17.70
C ARG A 1100 -12.31 -12.11 -16.23
N MET A 1101 -11.49 -12.72 -15.39
CA MET A 1101 -11.31 -12.30 -13.99
C MET A 1101 -10.78 -10.86 -13.88
N GLY A 1102 -9.80 -10.49 -14.71
CA GLY A 1102 -9.32 -9.10 -14.77
C GLY A 1102 -10.36 -8.11 -15.32
N LYS A 1103 -11.31 -8.56 -16.16
CA LYS A 1103 -12.46 -7.74 -16.58
C LYS A 1103 -13.51 -7.61 -15.48
N ARG A 1104 -13.71 -8.66 -14.69
CA ARG A 1104 -14.68 -8.68 -13.58
C ARG A 1104 -14.30 -7.70 -12.47
N SER A 1105 -13.03 -7.63 -12.09
CA SER A 1105 -12.55 -6.64 -11.11
C SER A 1105 -12.84 -5.19 -11.56
N ARG A 1106 -13.08 -4.96 -12.87
CA ARG A 1106 -13.54 -3.67 -13.39
C ARG A 1106 -14.98 -3.38 -12.98
N ALA A 1107 -15.89 -4.34 -13.14
CA ALA A 1107 -17.33 -4.16 -12.92
C ALA A 1107 -17.68 -3.84 -11.45
N VAL A 1108 -16.91 -4.34 -10.48
CA VAL A 1108 -17.08 -4.02 -9.06
C VAL A 1108 -16.90 -2.54 -8.78
N HIS A 1109 -15.96 -1.88 -9.47
CA HIS A 1109 -15.73 -0.45 -9.30
C HIS A 1109 -16.83 0.43 -9.93
N TYR A 1110 -17.65 -0.11 -10.84
CA TYR A 1110 -18.74 0.62 -11.52
C TYR A 1110 -20.14 0.35 -10.96
N GLY A 1111 -20.34 -0.75 -10.25
CA GLY A 1111 -21.67 -1.29 -9.91
C GLY A 1111 -22.08 -1.14 -8.45
N SER A 1112 -21.49 -0.23 -7.67
CA SER A 1112 -21.90 0.03 -6.28
C SER A 1112 -22.11 1.51 -6.00
#